data_AF-A0A8T5UPG9-F1
#
_entry.id   AF-A0A8T5UPG9-F1
#
_cell.length_a   1.000
_cell.length_b   1.000
_cell.length_c   1.000
_cell.angle_alpha   90.00
_cell.angle_beta   90.00
_cell.angle_gamma   90.00
#
_symmetry.space_group_name_H-M   'P 1'
#
loop_
_entity.id
_entity.type
_entity.pdbx_description
1 polymer ?
#
loop_
_entity_poly.entity_id
_entity_poly.type
_entity_poly.pdbx_seq_one_letter_code
_entity_poly.pdbx_strand_id
1 'polypeptide(L)'
;MKAYTDVSRKTAGEDRIAICPNFGCEFITRVKPLKFGFLGFSKHPKCKKHNLPLVYIDERIGDFVDATLACFFDKAGLPPNDLFESVKSKFPQELEPFIQGWIYCITVGRGAPIVSRYMDMISNAYLKQLTKKQINVLKKGSGSKTSRIYKAIKSGLNEITNQYTRILKHLRIHSEILSHPKNLKPLSKSLRNYMNEWQNNISKYNEIIISSENEREMTLKEIKQNYDQILNVGICRCLLGLNPESKEIKKAKVSAFDRFSAYHDFYKEGLTVKFTKSDISHLCFEKVLMIPDSKNKIVFDDFNVTTVDKSSIINGNIDLNLTFTEELKAKYYFLLDPKLTNAFNEYKNHYKNLGQKAFPNFGTRYITKDFLNWLGKRENSEDLREICMLIMKRNELKNFIIDLIQTTNLNLTQIVEILEKLGLSFNRMTIKNVALKYIYEGDFGLYSKRFPRSLHRAENIILTDDLSEEYQIPEMDDSLIFTYNDTFRTSTKFINQMTRIIYNILKNNILKNGNDLFTENIEIEKEVKYHFQSKNFLNDLPINSPKFKKFLDKTIKGYVVIVNSLEIYNQNSKGEPIKLKKFAQELIKKNYNLGLSVSTLRNKILPDILTHLNSFTEFNLKALDKRILEQDENGKVCGYCGIKKPWSDYYILPDGGYISKCNKCTSLYGEIIKYRKKLRLLIELQHGKFKGKCSKSNCSTDISQLPAFDFHHPSDKKYSWTKVQKKRYQKIKELLEEDGVLPLCRNCHALKQQIVFVDYEKLILNKYLFKNKSGRHKTTIELNKSINEAILKHPHLKDRLEKDSQYIGHVKYMIKSWIRKRAITEQFYGGKCINCGETNLSSLTFHHVNPEKKKDISSEAFRKYSIKKLAIKIIQEECICLCANCHILIEATIFREHSEEIFRDVENKDKYVRKVNLFYEKFTKNIQNALNTLLNNSQGFQIIDYLDRESK
;
A
#
# COMPACT_ATOMS: atom_id res chain seq x y z
N MET A 1 32.02 -13.36 -32.88
CA MET A 1 31.55 -12.27 -31.98
C MET A 1 31.69 -10.92 -32.69
N LYS A 2 30.61 -10.16 -32.89
CA LYS A 2 30.70 -8.77 -33.40
C LYS A 2 31.51 -7.89 -32.45
N ALA A 3 32.31 -6.99 -33.00
CA ALA A 3 32.97 -5.95 -32.23
C ALA A 3 31.90 -5.00 -31.67
N TYR A 4 31.77 -4.92 -30.34
CA TYR A 4 30.85 -4.00 -29.64
C TYR A 4 31.32 -2.53 -29.70
N THR A 5 31.83 -2.07 -30.84
CA THR A 5 32.51 -0.77 -31.01
C THR A 5 31.56 0.41 -31.27
N ASP A 6 30.29 0.13 -31.54
CA ASP A 6 29.29 1.12 -31.99
C ASP A 6 28.28 1.53 -30.91
N VAL A 7 28.67 1.39 -29.63
CA VAL A 7 27.86 1.90 -28.51
C VAL A 7 27.69 3.42 -28.65
N SER A 8 26.44 3.89 -28.56
CA SER A 8 26.05 5.29 -28.81
C SER A 8 26.94 6.28 -28.03
N ARG A 9 27.82 6.95 -28.77
CA ARG A 9 28.79 7.95 -28.25
C ARG A 9 28.15 9.31 -27.90
N LYS A 10 26.82 9.44 -28.03
CA LYS A 10 26.16 10.73 -28.29
C LYS A 10 25.82 11.59 -27.06
N THR A 11 25.97 11.11 -25.84
CA THR A 11 25.55 11.87 -24.65
C THR A 11 26.70 12.11 -23.67
N ALA A 12 27.53 13.10 -23.99
CA ALA A 12 28.50 13.64 -23.04
C ALA A 12 27.77 14.42 -21.92
N GLY A 13 28.11 14.14 -20.66
CA GLY A 13 27.67 14.97 -19.52
C GLY A 13 26.79 14.31 -18.45
N GLU A 14 26.48 13.02 -18.55
CA GLU A 14 25.67 12.31 -17.54
C GLU A 14 26.46 11.19 -16.84
N ASP A 15 26.27 11.06 -15.52
CA ASP A 15 26.73 9.87 -14.78
C ASP A 15 25.85 8.68 -15.17
N ARG A 16 26.47 7.61 -15.65
CA ARG A 16 25.78 6.38 -16.04
C ARG A 16 26.38 5.17 -15.36
N ILE A 17 25.62 4.08 -15.40
CA ILE A 17 26.09 2.77 -14.94
C ILE A 17 26.29 1.92 -16.18
N ALA A 18 27.53 1.45 -16.34
CA ALA A 18 27.91 0.58 -17.42
C ALA A 18 28.13 -0.85 -16.90
N ILE A 19 27.72 -1.81 -17.71
CA ILE A 19 27.79 -3.23 -17.46
C ILE A 19 28.69 -3.88 -18.51
N CYS A 20 29.26 -5.03 -18.21
CA CYS A 20 29.96 -5.81 -19.23
C CYS A 20 28.95 -6.35 -20.26
N PRO A 21 29.22 -6.26 -21.57
CA PRO A 21 28.31 -6.76 -22.60
C PRO A 21 28.19 -8.29 -22.64
N ASN A 22 29.15 -9.01 -22.04
CA ASN A 22 29.06 -10.45 -21.85
C ASN A 22 28.04 -10.75 -20.74
N PHE A 23 26.94 -11.43 -21.05
CA PHE A 23 25.90 -11.74 -20.06
C PHE A 23 26.49 -12.55 -18.90
N GLY A 24 25.95 -12.35 -17.70
CA GLY A 24 26.43 -13.02 -16.49
C GLY A 24 27.69 -12.48 -15.86
N CYS A 25 28.36 -11.54 -16.52
CA CYS A 25 29.45 -10.83 -15.90
C CYS A 25 28.91 -9.88 -14.81
N GLU A 26 29.31 -10.09 -13.56
CA GLU A 26 28.91 -9.21 -12.44
C GLU A 26 29.63 -7.85 -12.46
N PHE A 27 30.49 -7.61 -13.44
CA PHE A 27 31.26 -6.37 -13.52
C PHE A 27 30.36 -5.21 -13.95
N ILE A 28 30.03 -4.37 -12.96
CA ILE A 28 29.19 -3.19 -13.12
C ILE A 28 29.94 -2.02 -12.48
N THR A 29 30.07 -0.90 -13.20
CA THR A 29 30.75 0.28 -12.69
C THR A 29 30.02 1.56 -13.04
N ARG A 30 30.18 2.57 -12.20
CA ARG A 30 29.72 3.93 -12.51
C ARG A 30 30.73 4.60 -13.42
N VAL A 31 30.28 5.01 -14.59
CA VAL A 31 31.08 5.76 -15.57
C VAL A 31 30.74 7.24 -15.39
N LYS A 32 31.73 8.02 -14.99
CA LYS A 32 31.59 9.47 -14.87
C LYS A 32 31.57 10.09 -16.28
N PRO A 33 30.86 11.21 -16.47
CA PRO A 33 30.89 11.91 -17.74
C PRO A 33 32.32 12.27 -18.11
N LEU A 34 32.67 12.00 -19.36
CA LEU A 34 33.95 12.42 -19.93
C LEU A 34 33.99 13.94 -19.85
N LYS A 35 34.92 14.48 -19.05
CA LYS A 35 35.28 15.89 -19.15
C LYS A 35 35.98 16.01 -20.50
N PHE A 36 35.47 16.85 -21.40
CA PHE A 36 36.17 17.21 -22.63
C PHE A 36 37.49 17.88 -22.25
N GLY A 37 38.53 17.07 -22.04
CA GLY A 37 39.91 17.52 -22.00
C GLY A 37 40.31 17.86 -23.43
N PHE A 38 40.97 19.00 -23.60
CA PHE A 38 41.28 19.62 -24.90
C PHE A 38 42.08 18.72 -25.86
N LEU A 39 42.68 17.64 -25.36
CA LEU A 39 43.40 16.62 -26.12
C LEU A 39 43.22 15.27 -25.40
N GLY A 40 42.49 14.30 -25.98
CA GLY A 40 42.59 12.93 -25.46
C GLY A 40 41.40 12.01 -25.71
N PHE A 41 41.60 11.04 -26.58
CA PHE A 41 40.82 9.81 -26.72
C PHE A 41 40.80 9.04 -25.38
N SER A 42 39.82 9.32 -24.51
CA SER A 42 39.67 8.59 -23.26
C SER A 42 39.30 7.13 -23.54
N LYS A 43 40.20 6.20 -23.21
CA LYS A 43 39.95 4.75 -23.26
C LYS A 43 38.72 4.43 -22.41
N HIS A 44 37.67 3.87 -23.02
CA HIS A 44 36.49 3.43 -22.29
C HIS A 44 36.87 2.46 -21.17
N PRO A 45 36.17 2.50 -20.03
CA PRO A 45 36.35 1.49 -19.02
C PRO A 45 36.05 0.13 -19.66
N LYS A 46 36.96 -0.81 -19.46
CA LYS A 46 36.82 -2.19 -19.90
C LYS A 46 36.45 -3.07 -18.72
N CYS A 47 35.72 -4.14 -18.98
CA CYS A 47 35.49 -5.17 -17.99
C CYS A 47 36.84 -5.78 -17.57
N LYS A 48 37.12 -5.85 -16.26
CA LYS A 48 38.37 -6.44 -15.76
C LYS A 48 38.51 -7.92 -16.11
N LYS A 49 37.39 -8.64 -16.23
CA LYS A 49 37.38 -10.08 -16.53
C LYS A 49 37.51 -10.38 -18.03
N HIS A 50 36.78 -9.65 -18.87
CA HIS A 50 36.65 -9.97 -20.29
C HIS A 50 37.42 -9.01 -21.22
N ASN A 51 37.98 -7.92 -20.68
CA ASN A 51 38.63 -6.85 -21.45
C ASN A 51 37.76 -6.23 -22.56
N LEU A 52 36.44 -6.41 -22.49
CA LEU A 52 35.44 -5.83 -23.40
C LEU A 52 35.07 -4.41 -22.93
N PRO A 53 34.86 -3.45 -23.86
CA PRO A 53 34.28 -2.14 -23.53
C PRO A 53 32.94 -2.32 -22.79
N LEU A 54 32.73 -1.56 -21.72
CA LEU A 54 31.46 -1.60 -21.00
C LEU A 54 30.38 -0.86 -21.79
N VAL A 55 29.14 -1.35 -21.71
CA VAL A 55 27.95 -0.81 -22.35
C VAL A 55 27.00 -0.24 -21.30
N TYR A 56 26.23 0.79 -21.63
CA TYR A 56 25.28 1.32 -20.67
C TYR A 56 24.09 0.37 -20.49
N ILE A 57 23.59 0.30 -19.25
CA ILE A 57 22.54 -0.66 -18.91
C ILE A 57 21.26 -0.45 -19.72
N ASP A 58 20.87 0.81 -19.93
CA ASP A 58 19.66 1.24 -20.63
C ASP A 58 19.74 0.97 -22.13
N GLU A 59 20.94 0.72 -22.65
CA GLU A 59 21.16 0.37 -24.05
C GLU A 59 21.21 -1.14 -24.26
N ARG A 60 21.63 -1.93 -23.25
CA ARG A 60 21.88 -3.37 -23.43
C ARG A 60 20.84 -4.29 -22.78
N ILE A 61 20.12 -3.82 -21.76
CA ILE A 61 19.21 -4.70 -21.01
C ILE A 61 18.03 -5.18 -21.85
N GLY A 62 17.59 -4.40 -22.84
CA GLY A 62 16.60 -4.82 -23.83
C GLY A 62 17.05 -6.05 -24.62
N ASP A 63 18.28 -6.04 -25.15
CA ASP A 63 18.84 -7.17 -25.91
C ASP A 63 18.89 -8.47 -25.09
N PHE A 64 19.22 -8.37 -23.81
CA PHE A 64 19.20 -9.52 -22.89
C PHE A 64 17.79 -10.08 -22.72
N VAL A 65 16.79 -9.21 -22.60
CA VAL A 65 15.39 -9.60 -22.48
C VAL A 65 14.86 -10.20 -23.77
N ASP A 66 15.22 -9.67 -24.93
CA ASP A 66 14.85 -10.24 -26.23
C ASP A 66 15.44 -11.65 -26.39
N ALA A 67 16.72 -11.83 -26.08
CA ALA A 67 17.37 -13.14 -26.08
C ALA A 67 16.72 -14.14 -25.12
N THR A 68 16.34 -13.66 -23.93
CA THR A 68 15.63 -14.46 -22.93
C THR A 68 14.26 -14.92 -23.44
N LEU A 69 13.49 -14.00 -24.04
CA LEU A 69 12.16 -14.31 -24.57
C LEU A 69 12.25 -15.24 -25.78
N ALA A 70 13.23 -15.03 -26.66
CA ALA A 70 13.53 -15.95 -27.75
C ALA A 70 13.84 -17.35 -27.20
N CYS A 71 14.69 -17.46 -26.18
CA CYS A 71 15.01 -18.73 -25.52
C CYS A 71 13.81 -19.42 -24.88
N PHE A 72 12.96 -18.70 -24.15
CA PHE A 72 11.83 -19.32 -23.45
C PHE A 72 10.72 -19.79 -24.37
N PHE A 73 10.55 -19.14 -25.52
CA PHE A 73 9.44 -19.42 -26.42
C PHE A 73 9.87 -19.99 -27.77
N ASP A 74 11.13 -20.40 -27.92
CA ASP A 74 11.62 -21.13 -29.10
C ASP A 74 10.91 -22.48 -29.24
N LYS A 75 10.51 -22.82 -30.47
CA LYS A 75 9.90 -24.09 -30.88
C LYS A 75 10.77 -25.29 -30.57
N ALA A 76 12.09 -25.11 -30.52
CA ALA A 76 13.01 -26.12 -30.03
C ALA A 76 12.83 -26.47 -28.53
N GLY A 77 12.05 -25.67 -27.78
CA GLY A 77 11.66 -25.95 -26.40
C GLY A 77 10.47 -26.90 -26.25
N LEU A 78 9.77 -27.23 -27.33
CA LEU A 78 8.80 -28.34 -27.34
C LEU A 78 9.54 -29.68 -27.16
N PRO A 79 8.83 -30.77 -26.79
CA PRO A 79 9.46 -32.07 -26.67
C PRO A 79 10.24 -32.43 -27.95
N PRO A 80 11.52 -32.83 -27.84
CA PRO A 80 12.28 -33.33 -28.99
C PRO A 80 11.52 -34.46 -29.71
N ASN A 81 11.59 -34.50 -31.04
CA ASN A 81 10.76 -35.41 -31.83
C ASN A 81 11.02 -36.90 -31.49
N ASP A 82 12.27 -37.27 -31.23
CA ASP A 82 12.68 -38.59 -30.77
C ASP A 82 12.03 -38.97 -29.43
N LEU A 83 12.01 -38.03 -28.48
CA LEU A 83 11.36 -38.23 -27.17
C LEU A 83 9.84 -38.30 -27.32
N PHE A 84 9.26 -37.39 -28.12
CA PHE A 84 7.82 -37.31 -28.36
C PHE A 84 7.30 -38.60 -28.98
N GLU A 85 7.88 -39.07 -30.08
CA GLU A 85 7.47 -40.31 -30.75
C GLU A 85 7.65 -41.54 -29.85
N SER A 86 8.72 -41.56 -29.05
CA SER A 86 8.94 -42.65 -28.09
C SER A 86 7.89 -42.66 -26.97
N VAL A 87 7.49 -41.49 -26.44
CA VAL A 87 6.44 -41.39 -25.42
C VAL A 87 5.07 -41.72 -26.03
N LYS A 88 4.80 -41.25 -27.25
CA LYS A 88 3.57 -41.55 -28.01
C LYS A 88 3.41 -43.04 -28.24
N SER A 89 4.48 -43.73 -28.63
CA SER A 89 4.47 -45.19 -28.85
C SER A 89 4.39 -46.01 -27.55
N LYS A 90 5.19 -45.68 -26.53
CA LYS A 90 5.30 -46.50 -25.30
C LYS A 90 4.28 -46.15 -24.22
N PHE A 91 3.80 -44.91 -24.19
CA PHE A 91 2.91 -44.38 -23.15
C PHE A 91 1.74 -43.56 -23.75
N PRO A 92 0.96 -44.11 -24.71
CA PRO A 92 -0.07 -43.35 -25.43
C PRO A 92 -1.17 -42.77 -24.53
N GLN A 93 -1.43 -43.39 -23.37
CA GLN A 93 -2.40 -42.92 -22.38
C GLN A 93 -1.90 -41.73 -21.54
N GLU A 94 -0.59 -41.51 -21.50
CA GLU A 94 0.06 -40.44 -20.73
C GLU A 94 0.64 -39.34 -21.63
N LEU A 95 0.46 -39.44 -22.95
CA LEU A 95 0.98 -38.49 -23.93
C LEU A 95 0.51 -37.05 -23.65
N GLU A 96 -0.79 -36.86 -23.43
CA GLU A 96 -1.34 -35.54 -23.13
C GLU A 96 -0.84 -34.98 -21.78
N PRO A 97 -0.89 -35.71 -20.65
CA PRO A 97 -0.23 -35.32 -19.41
C PRO A 97 1.25 -34.95 -19.55
N PHE A 98 1.99 -35.72 -20.36
CA PHE A 98 3.40 -35.46 -20.67
C PHE A 98 3.58 -34.12 -21.40
N ILE A 99 2.83 -33.87 -22.47
CA ILE A 99 2.90 -32.62 -23.25
C ILE A 99 2.53 -31.43 -22.36
N GLN A 100 1.43 -31.52 -21.61
CA GLN A 100 0.99 -30.46 -20.71
C GLN A 100 2.02 -30.16 -19.62
N GLY A 101 2.58 -31.21 -19.01
CA GLY A 101 3.65 -31.09 -18.03
C GLY A 101 4.92 -30.50 -18.61
N TRP A 102 5.30 -30.90 -19.82
CA TRP A 102 6.49 -30.39 -20.52
C TRP A 102 6.34 -28.90 -20.79
N ILE A 103 5.24 -28.47 -21.41
CA ILE A 103 4.93 -27.07 -21.73
C ILE A 103 4.98 -26.21 -20.47
N TYR A 104 4.37 -26.68 -19.38
CA TYR A 104 4.41 -26.01 -18.09
C TYR A 104 5.84 -25.83 -17.58
N CYS A 105 6.70 -26.82 -17.77
CA CYS A 105 8.09 -26.81 -17.35
C CYS A 105 9.05 -26.02 -18.27
N ILE A 106 8.66 -25.62 -19.49
CA ILE A 106 9.55 -24.93 -20.44
C ILE A 106 10.22 -23.71 -19.80
N THR A 107 9.43 -22.80 -19.21
CA THR A 107 9.96 -21.53 -18.69
C THR A 107 10.91 -21.71 -17.52
N VAL A 108 10.61 -22.66 -16.62
CA VAL A 108 11.45 -22.98 -15.46
C VAL A 108 12.71 -23.73 -15.89
N GLY A 109 12.54 -24.75 -16.73
CA GLY A 109 13.61 -25.62 -17.22
C GLY A 109 14.63 -24.91 -18.10
N ARG A 110 14.17 -23.93 -18.90
CA ARG A 110 15.03 -23.08 -19.73
C ARG A 110 15.66 -21.90 -18.97
N GLY A 111 15.37 -21.73 -17.68
CA GLY A 111 16.15 -20.86 -16.80
C GLY A 111 15.52 -19.53 -16.38
N ALA A 112 14.19 -19.41 -16.32
CA ALA A 112 13.53 -18.26 -15.70
C ALA A 112 14.08 -17.89 -14.30
N PRO A 113 14.43 -18.84 -13.40
CA PRO A 113 15.07 -18.50 -12.13
C PRO A 113 16.44 -17.83 -12.28
N ILE A 114 17.21 -18.16 -13.32
CA ILE A 114 18.50 -17.51 -13.59
C ILE A 114 18.27 -16.06 -14.02
N VAL A 115 17.33 -15.83 -14.93
CA VAL A 115 16.98 -14.49 -15.42
C VAL A 115 16.56 -13.60 -14.27
N SER A 116 15.72 -14.11 -13.35
CA SER A 116 15.35 -13.35 -12.15
C SER A 116 16.58 -13.01 -11.31
N ARG A 117 17.44 -13.99 -11.00
CA ARG A 117 18.69 -13.75 -10.24
C ARG A 117 19.58 -12.70 -10.90
N TYR A 118 19.69 -12.71 -12.23
CA TYR A 118 20.46 -11.73 -12.97
C TYR A 118 19.86 -10.32 -12.92
N MET A 119 18.55 -10.20 -13.16
CA MET A 119 17.85 -8.90 -13.07
C MET A 119 17.92 -8.34 -11.64
N ASP A 120 17.83 -9.19 -10.63
CA ASP A 120 18.03 -8.82 -9.22
C ASP A 120 19.47 -8.39 -8.95
N MET A 121 20.46 -9.12 -9.46
CA MET A 121 21.87 -8.77 -9.32
C MET A 121 22.16 -7.41 -9.96
N ILE A 122 21.70 -7.19 -11.19
CA ILE A 122 21.82 -5.91 -11.89
C ILE A 122 21.15 -4.80 -11.07
N SER A 123 19.90 -5.00 -10.63
CA SER A 123 19.16 -4.02 -9.83
C SER A 123 19.89 -3.69 -8.54
N ASN A 124 20.39 -4.70 -7.82
CA ASN A 124 21.12 -4.52 -6.58
C ASN A 124 22.46 -3.82 -6.79
N ALA A 125 23.21 -4.19 -7.82
CA ALA A 125 24.45 -3.52 -8.18
C ALA A 125 24.18 -2.07 -8.56
N TYR A 126 23.12 -1.81 -9.32
CA TYR A 126 22.69 -0.47 -9.68
C TYR A 126 22.39 0.36 -8.44
N LEU A 127 21.61 -0.17 -7.50
CA LEU A 127 21.27 0.49 -6.24
C LEU A 127 22.49 0.73 -5.34
N LYS A 128 23.46 -0.20 -5.30
CA LYS A 128 24.71 -0.06 -4.53
C LYS A 128 25.58 1.09 -5.02
N GLN A 129 25.51 1.42 -6.31
CA GLN A 129 26.24 2.56 -6.89
C GLN A 129 25.59 3.92 -6.56
N LEU A 130 24.38 3.92 -6.00
CA LEU A 130 23.67 5.14 -5.60
C LEU A 130 24.03 5.55 -4.17
N THR A 131 24.32 6.83 -3.99
CA THR A 131 24.45 7.43 -2.67
C THR A 131 23.09 7.45 -1.95
N LYS A 132 23.10 7.47 -0.60
CA LYS A 132 21.87 7.63 0.20
C LYS A 132 21.06 8.88 -0.20
N LYS A 133 21.75 9.97 -0.57
CA LYS A 133 21.11 11.21 -1.05
C LYS A 133 20.37 10.96 -2.36
N GLN A 134 20.98 10.26 -3.31
CA GLN A 134 20.35 9.88 -4.58
C GLN A 134 19.14 8.98 -4.37
N ILE A 135 19.26 7.97 -3.50
CA ILE A 135 18.13 7.09 -3.16
C ILE A 135 16.98 7.89 -2.54
N ASN A 136 17.29 8.83 -1.64
CA ASN A 136 16.26 9.68 -1.01
C ASN A 136 15.60 10.63 -2.01
N VAL A 137 16.35 11.18 -2.98
CA VAL A 137 15.79 12.02 -4.06
C VAL A 137 14.86 11.19 -4.95
N LEU A 138 15.28 9.98 -5.34
CA LEU A 138 14.44 9.07 -6.14
C LEU A 138 13.15 8.66 -5.41
N LYS A 139 13.23 8.37 -4.10
CA LYS A 139 12.07 7.99 -3.27
C LYS A 139 11.07 9.12 -3.03
N LYS A 140 11.53 10.37 -2.96
CA LYS A 140 10.67 11.53 -2.67
C LYS A 140 9.79 11.96 -3.85
N GLY A 141 10.06 11.44 -5.05
CA GLY A 141 9.17 11.46 -6.22
C GLY A 141 8.30 12.72 -6.37
N SER A 142 8.88 13.91 -6.60
CA SER A 142 8.25 15.08 -7.27
C SER A 142 8.95 16.42 -6.96
N GLY A 143 8.88 17.35 -7.92
CA GLY A 143 8.84 18.79 -7.65
C GLY A 143 10.11 19.61 -7.94
N SER A 144 11.27 19.26 -7.38
CA SER A 144 12.46 20.10 -7.53
C SER A 144 13.19 19.79 -8.83
N LYS A 145 13.66 20.81 -9.58
CA LYS A 145 14.60 20.70 -10.73
C LYS A 145 15.64 19.61 -10.49
N THR A 146 15.34 18.38 -10.92
CA THR A 146 16.25 17.24 -10.74
C THR A 146 17.45 17.49 -11.61
N SER A 147 18.64 17.57 -11.01
CA SER A 147 19.88 17.72 -11.79
C SER A 147 19.97 16.61 -12.84
N ARG A 148 20.56 16.90 -14.01
CA ARG A 148 20.68 15.95 -15.14
C ARG A 148 21.21 14.56 -14.71
N ILE A 149 22.09 14.54 -13.71
CA ILE A 149 22.63 13.32 -13.07
C ILE A 149 21.52 12.38 -12.55
N TYR A 150 20.45 12.92 -11.96
CA TYR A 150 19.35 12.08 -11.44
C TYR A 150 18.44 11.55 -12.57
N LYS A 151 18.40 12.23 -13.73
CA LYS A 151 17.57 11.82 -14.86
C LYS A 151 18.10 10.54 -15.50
N ALA A 152 19.41 10.47 -15.77
CA ALA A 152 20.04 9.26 -16.32
C ALA A 152 19.93 8.06 -15.38
N ILE A 153 20.18 8.28 -14.08
CA ILE A 153 20.04 7.24 -13.05
C ILE A 153 18.60 6.71 -12.97
N LYS A 154 17.63 7.62 -13.01
CA LYS A 154 16.21 7.26 -13.01
C LYS A 154 15.83 6.52 -14.30
N SER A 155 16.38 6.93 -15.44
CA SER A 155 16.17 6.28 -16.74
C SER A 155 16.64 4.82 -16.70
N GLY A 156 17.85 4.56 -16.20
CA GLY A 156 18.36 3.19 -16.09
C GLY A 156 17.51 2.30 -15.18
N LEU A 157 17.08 2.80 -14.01
CA LEU A 157 16.17 2.03 -13.13
C LEU A 157 14.81 1.77 -13.78
N ASN A 158 14.26 2.78 -14.46
CA ASN A 158 13.00 2.64 -15.18
C ASN A 158 13.15 1.59 -16.29
N GLU A 159 14.26 1.58 -17.01
CA GLU A 159 14.50 0.62 -18.08
C GLU A 159 14.62 -0.81 -17.57
N ILE A 160 15.37 -1.03 -16.49
CA ILE A 160 15.41 -2.34 -15.80
C ILE A 160 14.00 -2.78 -15.40
N THR A 161 13.22 -1.86 -14.80
CA THR A 161 11.85 -2.13 -14.35
C THR A 161 10.93 -2.47 -15.52
N ASN A 162 11.02 -1.72 -16.62
CA ASN A 162 10.23 -1.92 -17.83
C ASN A 162 10.54 -3.28 -18.45
N GLN A 163 11.81 -3.62 -18.64
CA GLN A 163 12.23 -4.88 -19.23
C GLN A 163 11.90 -6.08 -18.34
N TYR A 164 12.04 -5.95 -17.01
CA TYR A 164 11.61 -7.01 -16.09
C TYR A 164 10.09 -7.21 -16.15
N THR A 165 9.32 -6.11 -16.19
CA THR A 165 7.87 -6.16 -16.36
C THR A 165 7.47 -6.81 -17.68
N ARG A 166 8.22 -6.55 -18.77
CA ARG A 166 8.01 -7.18 -20.08
C ARG A 166 8.18 -8.71 -20.00
N ILE A 167 9.24 -9.20 -19.34
CA ILE A 167 9.42 -10.65 -19.11
C ILE A 167 8.23 -11.24 -18.35
N LEU A 168 7.85 -10.63 -17.21
CA LEU A 168 6.75 -11.14 -16.39
C LEU A 168 5.41 -11.17 -17.14
N LYS A 169 5.13 -10.15 -17.96
CA LYS A 169 3.95 -10.13 -18.83
C LYS A 169 3.96 -11.29 -19.82
N HIS A 170 5.07 -11.53 -20.51
CA HIS A 170 5.16 -12.65 -21.45
C HIS A 170 5.05 -14.00 -20.76
N LEU A 171 5.73 -14.20 -19.62
CA LEU A 171 5.61 -15.43 -18.83
C LEU A 171 4.16 -15.68 -18.39
N ARG A 172 3.45 -14.64 -17.94
CA ARG A 172 2.05 -14.73 -17.55
C ARG A 172 1.13 -15.06 -18.72
N ILE A 173 1.25 -14.29 -19.81
CA ILE A 173 0.46 -14.49 -21.03
C ILE A 173 0.65 -15.93 -21.52
N HIS A 174 1.89 -16.41 -21.60
CA HIS A 174 2.16 -17.77 -22.07
C HIS A 174 1.75 -18.86 -21.07
N SER A 175 1.93 -18.67 -19.77
CA SER A 175 1.46 -19.66 -18.79
C SER A 175 -0.07 -19.79 -18.77
N GLU A 176 -0.82 -18.68 -18.83
CA GLU A 176 -2.29 -18.70 -18.86
C GLU A 176 -2.84 -19.25 -20.19
N ILE A 177 -2.11 -19.05 -21.29
CA ILE A 177 -2.54 -19.42 -22.64
C ILE A 177 -2.22 -20.87 -22.99
N LEU A 178 -1.10 -21.40 -22.52
CA LEU A 178 -0.53 -22.66 -23.01
C LEU A 178 -0.82 -23.86 -22.09
N SER A 179 -1.11 -23.64 -20.81
CA SER A 179 -1.40 -24.73 -19.87
C SER A 179 -2.38 -24.28 -18.78
N HIS A 180 -3.47 -25.02 -18.58
CA HIS A 180 -4.31 -24.82 -17.41
C HIS A 180 -3.73 -25.65 -16.26
N PRO A 181 -3.38 -25.08 -15.09
CA PRO A 181 -2.80 -25.84 -13.98
C PRO A 181 -3.65 -27.04 -13.53
N LYS A 182 -4.97 -26.98 -13.75
CA LYS A 182 -5.91 -28.06 -13.46
C LYS A 182 -5.73 -29.29 -14.37
N ASN A 183 -5.09 -29.14 -15.52
CA ASN A 183 -4.87 -30.21 -16.49
C ASN A 183 -3.55 -30.95 -16.23
N LEU A 184 -2.72 -30.47 -15.29
CA LEU A 184 -1.47 -31.14 -14.91
C LEU A 184 -1.80 -32.40 -14.11
N LYS A 185 -1.43 -33.56 -14.66
CA LYS A 185 -1.53 -34.86 -13.98
C LYS A 185 -0.11 -35.38 -13.66
N PRO A 186 0.07 -36.07 -12.53
CA PRO A 186 1.35 -36.71 -12.25
C PRO A 186 1.64 -37.80 -13.29
N LEU A 187 2.89 -37.87 -13.74
CA LEU A 187 3.34 -38.93 -14.64
C LEU A 187 3.56 -40.23 -13.86
N SER A 188 3.27 -41.37 -14.49
CA SER A 188 3.47 -42.69 -13.91
C SER A 188 4.94 -42.95 -13.59
N LYS A 189 5.19 -43.93 -12.72
CA LYS A 189 6.56 -44.34 -12.36
C LYS A 189 7.33 -44.85 -13.59
N SER A 190 6.67 -45.57 -14.49
CA SER A 190 7.30 -46.11 -15.71
C SER A 190 7.71 -44.99 -16.67
N LEU A 191 6.84 -44.01 -16.93
CA LEU A 191 7.18 -42.85 -17.76
C LEU A 191 8.28 -42.00 -17.12
N ARG A 192 8.25 -41.77 -15.80
CA ARG A 192 9.33 -41.05 -15.10
C ARG A 192 10.67 -41.78 -15.17
N ASN A 193 10.68 -43.12 -15.08
CA ASN A 193 11.90 -43.91 -15.25
C ASN A 193 12.44 -43.78 -16.68
N TYR A 194 11.56 -43.86 -17.69
CA TYR A 194 11.93 -43.68 -19.08
C TYR A 194 12.52 -42.29 -19.35
N MET A 195 11.91 -41.23 -18.82
CA MET A 195 12.44 -39.86 -18.93
C MET A 195 13.79 -39.69 -18.23
N ASN A 196 13.99 -40.36 -17.09
CA ASN A 196 15.29 -40.40 -16.40
C ASN A 196 16.37 -41.07 -17.25
N GLU A 197 16.04 -42.15 -17.95
CA GLU A 197 16.95 -42.82 -18.87
C GLU A 197 17.30 -41.92 -20.06
N TRP A 198 16.28 -41.33 -20.70
CA TRP A 198 16.46 -40.40 -21.83
C TRP A 198 17.38 -39.24 -21.48
N GLN A 199 17.16 -38.55 -20.35
CA GLN A 199 18.03 -37.42 -19.97
C GLN A 199 19.49 -37.86 -19.69
N ASN A 200 19.70 -39.08 -19.18
CA ASN A 200 21.04 -39.59 -18.91
C ASN A 200 21.78 -39.90 -20.21
N ASN A 201 21.08 -40.44 -21.21
CA ASN A 201 21.64 -40.70 -22.54
C ASN A 201 22.02 -39.40 -23.25
N ILE A 202 21.13 -38.39 -23.22
CA ILE A 202 21.43 -37.06 -23.79
C ILE A 202 22.59 -36.38 -23.02
N SER A 203 22.67 -36.53 -21.69
CA SER A 203 23.77 -35.96 -20.92
C SER A 203 25.13 -36.56 -21.30
N LYS A 204 25.21 -37.87 -21.52
CA LYS A 204 26.44 -38.53 -22.01
C LYS A 204 26.83 -38.05 -23.41
N TYR A 205 25.85 -37.89 -24.29
CA TYR A 205 26.09 -37.36 -25.64
C TYR A 205 26.61 -35.92 -25.61
N ASN A 206 26.06 -35.06 -24.75
CA ASN A 206 26.52 -33.68 -24.57
C ASN A 206 27.95 -33.60 -24.00
N GLU A 207 28.36 -34.52 -23.11
CA GLU A 207 29.75 -34.58 -22.62
C GLU A 207 30.74 -34.82 -23.77
N ILE A 208 30.37 -35.68 -24.73
CA ILE A 208 31.17 -35.95 -25.93
C ILE A 208 31.25 -34.69 -26.79
N ILE A 209 30.12 -34.05 -27.09
CA ILE A 209 30.09 -32.87 -27.96
C ILE A 209 30.94 -31.73 -27.38
N ILE A 210 30.77 -31.42 -26.10
CA ILE A 210 31.51 -30.33 -25.44
C ILE A 210 33.01 -30.61 -25.39
N SER A 211 33.42 -31.88 -25.31
CA SER A 211 34.84 -32.25 -25.42
C SER A 211 35.39 -32.04 -26.84
N SER A 212 34.58 -32.32 -27.88
CA SER A 212 34.94 -32.17 -29.30
C SER A 212 34.89 -30.73 -29.84
N GLU A 213 34.20 -29.80 -29.17
CA GLU A 213 34.20 -28.37 -29.53
C GLU A 213 35.61 -27.76 -29.56
N ASN A 214 36.62 -28.43 -28.97
CA ASN A 214 38.01 -27.99 -28.99
C ASN A 214 38.77 -28.38 -30.28
N GLU A 215 38.21 -29.24 -31.15
CA GLU A 215 38.95 -29.83 -32.28
C GLU A 215 38.34 -29.50 -33.67
N ARG A 216 37.04 -29.18 -33.76
CA ARG A 216 36.36 -28.86 -35.02
C ARG A 216 35.51 -27.59 -34.93
N GLU A 217 35.58 -26.76 -35.97
CA GLU A 217 34.71 -25.60 -36.13
C GLU A 217 33.25 -26.03 -36.37
N MET A 218 32.34 -25.57 -35.50
CA MET A 218 30.90 -25.86 -35.58
C MET A 218 30.14 -24.69 -36.19
N THR A 219 29.14 -25.00 -37.01
CA THR A 219 28.20 -24.00 -37.53
C THR A 219 27.29 -23.46 -36.42
N LEU A 220 26.78 -22.24 -36.57
CA LEU A 220 25.88 -21.63 -35.58
C LEU A 220 24.60 -22.46 -35.34
N LYS A 221 24.15 -23.21 -36.35
CA LYS A 221 23.01 -24.13 -36.26
C LYS A 221 23.33 -25.35 -35.41
N GLU A 222 24.50 -25.96 -35.56
CA GLU A 222 24.94 -27.08 -34.73
C GLU A 222 25.14 -26.63 -33.27
N ILE A 223 25.74 -25.45 -33.07
CA ILE A 223 25.86 -24.85 -31.72
C ILE A 223 24.47 -24.66 -31.11
N LYS A 224 23.50 -24.11 -31.86
CA LYS A 224 22.12 -23.96 -31.37
C LYS A 224 21.50 -25.30 -30.96
N GLN A 225 21.67 -26.34 -31.76
CA GLN A 225 21.16 -27.68 -31.47
C GLN A 225 21.73 -28.23 -30.15
N ASN A 226 23.03 -28.07 -29.88
CA ASN A 226 23.64 -28.47 -28.61
C ASN A 226 23.02 -27.72 -27.42
N TYR A 227 22.85 -26.41 -27.55
CA TYR A 227 22.25 -25.59 -26.50
C TYR A 227 20.78 -25.96 -26.24
N ASP A 228 20.02 -26.27 -27.30
CA ASP A 228 18.65 -26.75 -27.22
C ASP A 228 18.54 -28.08 -26.48
N GLN A 229 19.46 -29.02 -26.73
CA GLN A 229 19.50 -30.30 -26.00
C GLN A 229 19.76 -30.09 -24.50
N ILE A 230 20.74 -29.26 -24.14
CA ILE A 230 21.03 -28.92 -22.74
C ILE A 230 19.81 -28.31 -22.05
N LEU A 231 19.11 -27.39 -22.74
CA LEU A 231 17.91 -26.74 -22.24
C LEU A 231 16.75 -27.73 -22.07
N ASN A 232 16.56 -28.65 -23.03
CA ASN A 232 15.50 -29.65 -22.99
C ASN A 232 15.72 -30.70 -21.89
N VAL A 233 16.97 -31.02 -21.56
CA VAL A 233 17.30 -31.77 -20.32
C VAL A 233 16.86 -31.00 -19.08
N GLY A 234 17.08 -29.68 -19.03
CA GLY A 234 16.59 -28.83 -17.94
C GLY A 234 15.06 -28.86 -17.77
N ILE A 235 14.30 -28.89 -18.87
CA ILE A 235 12.84 -29.03 -18.87
C ILE A 235 12.42 -30.40 -18.33
N CYS A 236 13.03 -31.48 -18.86
CA CYS A 236 12.78 -32.84 -18.41
C CYS A 236 13.02 -32.99 -16.90
N ARG A 237 14.12 -32.43 -16.38
CA ARG A 237 14.42 -32.42 -14.95
C ARG A 237 13.35 -31.72 -14.12
N CYS A 238 12.87 -30.56 -14.58
CA CYS A 238 11.77 -29.87 -13.89
C CYS A 238 10.49 -30.71 -13.85
N LEU A 239 10.15 -31.35 -14.96
CA LEU A 239 8.99 -32.24 -15.06
C LEU A 239 9.12 -33.45 -14.12
N LEU A 240 10.35 -33.90 -13.86
CA LEU A 240 10.65 -34.93 -12.87
C LEU A 240 10.70 -34.43 -11.42
N GLY A 241 10.49 -33.13 -11.16
CA GLY A 241 10.59 -32.51 -9.83
C GLY A 241 12.03 -32.29 -9.36
N LEU A 242 13.00 -32.29 -10.28
CA LEU A 242 14.42 -32.08 -10.00
C LEU A 242 14.83 -30.63 -10.33
N ASN A 243 15.95 -30.19 -9.76
CA ASN A 243 16.53 -28.90 -10.10
C ASN A 243 17.02 -28.90 -11.57
N PRO A 244 16.63 -27.91 -12.40
CA PRO A 244 17.08 -27.82 -13.79
C PRO A 244 18.59 -27.64 -13.96
N GLU A 245 19.30 -27.13 -12.96
CA GLU A 245 20.78 -27.00 -12.95
C GLU A 245 21.42 -28.22 -12.26
N SER A 246 21.63 -29.32 -13.00
CA SER A 246 22.31 -30.51 -12.50
C SER A 246 23.82 -30.30 -12.29
N LYS A 247 24.49 -31.20 -11.55
CA LYS A 247 25.96 -31.15 -11.43
C LYS A 247 26.64 -31.42 -12.78
N GLU A 248 26.03 -32.24 -13.61
CA GLU A 248 26.48 -32.59 -14.96
C GLU A 248 26.37 -31.39 -15.91
N ILE A 249 25.25 -30.66 -15.88
CA ILE A 249 25.11 -29.38 -16.61
C ILE A 249 26.13 -28.34 -16.13
N LYS A 250 26.54 -28.38 -14.85
CA LYS A 250 27.64 -27.54 -14.34
C LYS A 250 29.02 -28.03 -14.81
N LYS A 251 29.23 -29.34 -15.02
CA LYS A 251 30.48 -29.91 -15.56
C LYS A 251 30.68 -29.54 -17.03
N ALA A 252 29.60 -29.42 -17.79
CA ALA A 252 29.59 -28.92 -19.16
C ALA A 252 30.18 -27.50 -19.31
N LYS A 253 30.47 -26.78 -18.21
CA LYS A 253 31.02 -25.40 -18.17
C LYS A 253 30.18 -24.34 -18.91
N VAL A 254 29.08 -24.71 -19.57
CA VAL A 254 28.13 -23.79 -20.18
C VAL A 254 27.29 -23.16 -19.07
N SER A 255 27.69 -21.97 -18.62
CA SER A 255 26.90 -21.24 -17.64
C SER A 255 25.53 -20.89 -18.24
N ALA A 256 24.55 -20.65 -17.37
CA ALA A 256 23.25 -20.17 -17.84
C ALA A 256 23.35 -18.85 -18.63
N PHE A 257 24.40 -18.07 -18.39
CA PHE A 257 24.65 -16.83 -19.11
C PHE A 257 25.26 -17.03 -20.48
N ASP A 258 26.13 -18.02 -20.63
CA ASP A 258 26.64 -18.42 -21.94
C ASP A 258 25.46 -18.85 -22.84
N ARG A 259 24.47 -19.53 -22.25
CA ARG A 259 23.20 -19.87 -22.92
C ARG A 259 22.43 -18.66 -23.43
N PHE A 260 22.21 -17.65 -22.61
CA PHE A 260 21.51 -16.44 -23.06
C PHE A 260 22.35 -15.61 -24.05
N SER A 261 23.67 -15.61 -23.92
CA SER A 261 24.57 -14.93 -24.86
C SER A 261 24.50 -15.59 -26.24
N ALA A 262 24.56 -16.92 -26.30
CA ALA A 262 24.40 -17.67 -27.54
C ALA A 262 23.00 -17.46 -28.16
N TYR A 263 21.95 -17.46 -27.32
CA TYR A 263 20.58 -17.24 -27.78
C TYR A 263 20.30 -15.84 -28.32
N HIS A 264 21.03 -14.83 -27.84
CA HIS A 264 20.99 -13.50 -28.44
C HIS A 264 21.50 -13.54 -29.89
N ASP A 265 22.55 -14.30 -30.15
CA ASP A 265 23.12 -14.46 -31.49
C ASP A 265 22.20 -15.31 -32.37
N PHE A 266 21.62 -16.40 -31.85
CA PHE A 266 20.60 -17.18 -32.57
C PHE A 266 19.37 -16.35 -32.96
N TYR A 267 18.90 -15.49 -32.05
CA TYR A 267 17.77 -14.61 -32.31
C TYR A 267 18.11 -13.60 -33.42
N LYS A 268 19.31 -13.01 -33.39
CA LYS A 268 19.75 -12.04 -34.41
C LYS A 268 19.92 -12.65 -35.80
N GLU A 269 20.36 -13.90 -35.86
CA GLU A 269 20.51 -14.64 -37.12
C GLU A 269 19.21 -15.35 -37.55
N GLY A 270 18.09 -15.10 -36.86
CA GLY A 270 16.78 -15.67 -37.23
C GLY A 270 16.65 -17.19 -37.02
N LEU A 271 17.52 -17.79 -36.22
CA LEU A 271 17.53 -19.23 -35.94
C LEU A 271 16.51 -19.66 -34.87
N THR A 272 15.90 -18.70 -34.17
CA THR A 272 14.86 -18.97 -33.16
C THR A 272 13.48 -18.78 -33.77
N VAL A 273 12.60 -19.77 -33.62
CA VAL A 273 11.21 -19.68 -34.11
C VAL A 273 10.29 -19.78 -32.92
N LYS A 274 9.41 -18.81 -32.71
CA LYS A 274 8.49 -18.84 -31.58
C LYS A 274 7.41 -19.91 -31.78
N PHE A 275 7.19 -20.82 -30.83
CA PHE A 275 6.08 -21.77 -30.92
C PHE A 275 4.72 -21.10 -30.67
N THR A 276 3.69 -21.70 -31.26
CA THR A 276 2.30 -21.24 -31.25
C THR A 276 1.38 -22.25 -30.56
N LYS A 277 0.11 -21.87 -30.36
CA LYS A 277 -0.92 -22.82 -29.93
C LYS A 277 -1.12 -23.96 -30.92
N SER A 278 -0.95 -23.70 -32.22
CA SER A 278 -1.11 -24.72 -33.25
C SER A 278 -0.04 -25.78 -33.09
N ASP A 279 1.22 -25.38 -32.89
CA ASP A 279 2.33 -26.31 -32.67
C ASP A 279 2.04 -27.25 -31.49
N ILE A 280 1.49 -26.73 -30.39
CA ILE A 280 1.08 -27.53 -29.23
C ILE A 280 -0.11 -28.43 -29.56
N SER A 281 -1.09 -27.89 -30.28
CA SER A 281 -2.30 -28.63 -30.66
C SER A 281 -1.94 -29.80 -31.57
N HIS A 282 -1.01 -29.64 -32.52
CA HIS A 282 -0.53 -30.74 -33.37
C HIS A 282 0.07 -31.89 -32.55
N LEU A 283 0.83 -31.57 -31.49
CA LEU A 283 1.35 -32.60 -30.58
C LEU A 283 0.24 -33.38 -29.85
N CYS A 284 -0.90 -32.73 -29.55
CA CYS A 284 -2.03 -33.35 -28.86
C CYS A 284 -3.01 -34.07 -29.81
N PHE A 285 -3.21 -33.56 -31.02
CA PHE A 285 -4.28 -33.94 -31.96
C PHE A 285 -3.85 -34.91 -33.06
N GLU A 286 -2.59 -35.33 -33.12
CA GLU A 286 -2.11 -36.41 -34.02
C GLU A 286 -2.69 -37.81 -33.69
N LYS A 287 -3.83 -37.87 -32.98
CA LYS A 287 -4.41 -39.08 -32.40
C LYS A 287 -5.40 -39.82 -33.30
N VAL A 288 -5.63 -39.44 -34.57
CA VAL A 288 -6.83 -39.95 -35.28
C VAL A 288 -6.64 -40.48 -36.71
N LEU A 289 -5.53 -40.24 -37.42
CA LEU A 289 -5.45 -40.65 -38.84
C LEU A 289 -4.82 -42.02 -39.12
N MET A 290 -4.65 -42.89 -38.13
CA MET A 290 -4.24 -44.28 -38.36
C MET A 290 -5.28 -45.27 -37.83
N ILE A 291 -6.33 -45.46 -38.61
CA ILE A 291 -7.08 -46.73 -38.65
C ILE A 291 -6.63 -47.45 -39.93
N PRO A 292 -6.19 -48.73 -39.88
CA PRO A 292 -5.87 -49.48 -41.08
C PRO A 292 -7.13 -49.80 -41.88
N ASP A 293 -7.02 -49.67 -43.19
CA ASP A 293 -7.92 -50.27 -44.17
C ASP A 293 -8.38 -51.67 -43.74
N SER A 294 -9.66 -51.80 -43.44
CA SER A 294 -10.35 -53.08 -43.60
C SER A 294 -11.73 -52.82 -44.19
N LYS A 295 -11.90 -53.43 -45.37
CA LYS A 295 -13.12 -53.47 -46.18
C LYS A 295 -14.32 -53.80 -45.29
N ASN A 296 -15.31 -52.91 -45.22
CA ASN A 296 -16.70 -53.30 -45.31
C ASN A 296 -17.57 -52.11 -45.70
N LYS A 297 -18.17 -52.27 -46.88
CA LYS A 297 -19.18 -51.42 -47.48
C LYS A 297 -20.49 -51.75 -46.79
N ILE A 298 -21.02 -50.87 -45.93
CA ILE A 298 -22.42 -50.96 -45.51
C ILE A 298 -23.11 -49.62 -45.74
N VAL A 299 -24.23 -49.79 -46.41
CA VAL A 299 -25.23 -48.89 -46.98
C VAL A 299 -25.89 -48.00 -45.92
N PHE A 300 -26.20 -46.76 -46.33
CA PHE A 300 -27.13 -45.88 -45.63
C PHE A 300 -28.56 -46.40 -45.82
N ASP A 301 -29.32 -46.54 -44.73
CA ASP A 301 -30.78 -46.54 -44.81
C ASP A 301 -31.41 -45.88 -43.56
N ASP A 302 -32.57 -45.28 -43.83
CA ASP A 302 -33.37 -44.37 -43.02
C ASP A 302 -34.08 -44.99 -41.78
N PHE A 303 -34.56 -44.04 -40.95
CA PHE A 303 -35.77 -44.06 -40.11
C PHE A 303 -35.77 -44.51 -38.62
N ASN A 304 -36.30 -43.57 -37.81
CA ASN A 304 -37.25 -43.66 -36.68
C ASN A 304 -36.82 -43.89 -35.20
N VAL A 305 -36.99 -42.79 -34.45
CA VAL A 305 -37.58 -42.56 -33.11
C VAL A 305 -37.83 -43.75 -32.15
N THR A 306 -37.23 -43.74 -30.95
CA THR A 306 -37.86 -43.57 -29.60
C THR A 306 -37.05 -44.23 -28.44
N THR A 307 -37.12 -43.57 -27.26
CA THR A 307 -36.84 -44.01 -25.86
C THR A 307 -35.42 -43.91 -25.24
N VAL A 308 -35.20 -42.81 -24.47
CA VAL A 308 -34.85 -42.69 -23.01
C VAL A 308 -33.82 -43.71 -22.42
N ASP A 309 -32.75 -43.42 -21.67
CA ASP A 309 -32.27 -42.31 -20.80
C ASP A 309 -30.74 -42.43 -20.52
N LYS A 310 -30.14 -41.32 -20.05
CA LYS A 310 -28.93 -41.15 -19.19
C LYS A 310 -27.53 -41.55 -19.70
N SER A 311 -26.74 -40.53 -20.10
CA SER A 311 -25.59 -40.05 -19.29
C SER A 311 -24.86 -38.81 -19.88
N SER A 312 -24.95 -37.71 -19.13
CA SER A 312 -23.95 -36.64 -18.88
C SER A 312 -23.05 -36.02 -19.98
N ILE A 313 -23.33 -34.72 -20.24
CA ILE A 313 -22.42 -33.52 -20.32
C ILE A 313 -21.38 -33.55 -21.48
N ILE A 314 -21.34 -32.60 -22.44
CA ILE A 314 -20.81 -31.22 -22.35
C ILE A 314 -21.37 -30.37 -23.52
N ASN A 315 -22.16 -29.35 -23.22
CA ASN A 315 -22.10 -28.02 -23.86
C ASN A 315 -22.93 -27.05 -23.02
N GLY A 316 -22.33 -25.93 -22.61
CA GLY A 316 -22.88 -24.98 -21.64
C GLY A 316 -24.04 -24.12 -22.15
N ASN A 317 -25.12 -24.75 -22.64
CA ASN A 317 -26.42 -24.10 -22.75
C ASN A 317 -27.15 -24.34 -21.44
N ILE A 318 -27.30 -23.27 -20.65
CA ILE A 318 -28.37 -23.23 -19.66
C ILE A 318 -29.66 -23.23 -20.46
N ASP A 319 -30.49 -24.22 -20.21
CA ASP A 319 -31.83 -24.28 -20.78
C ASP A 319 -32.62 -23.10 -20.21
N LEU A 320 -32.69 -22.00 -20.98
CA LEU A 320 -33.52 -20.84 -20.66
C LEU A 320 -34.98 -21.25 -20.47
N ASN A 321 -35.37 -22.44 -20.96
CA ASN A 321 -36.70 -22.99 -20.74
C ASN A 321 -37.00 -23.35 -19.28
N LEU A 322 -36.00 -23.63 -18.45
CA LEU A 322 -36.19 -23.96 -17.04
C LEU A 322 -36.25 -22.73 -16.11
N THR A 323 -35.95 -21.52 -16.62
CA THR A 323 -35.74 -20.34 -15.76
C THR A 323 -36.86 -19.30 -15.85
N PHE A 324 -37.59 -19.23 -16.97
CA PHE A 324 -38.66 -18.26 -17.18
C PHE A 324 -40.00 -18.95 -17.35
N THR A 325 -41.05 -18.40 -16.77
CA THR A 325 -42.43 -18.82 -17.06
C THR A 325 -42.74 -18.55 -18.53
N GLU A 326 -43.61 -19.34 -19.15
CA GLU A 326 -44.06 -19.09 -20.54
C GLU A 326 -44.66 -17.69 -20.70
N GLU A 327 -45.29 -17.17 -19.65
CA GLU A 327 -45.79 -15.79 -19.59
C GLU A 327 -44.66 -14.75 -19.71
N LEU A 328 -43.55 -14.90 -18.98
CA LEU A 328 -42.39 -14.01 -19.12
C LEU A 328 -41.75 -14.12 -20.50
N LYS A 329 -41.67 -15.33 -21.06
CA LYS A 329 -41.11 -15.54 -22.40
C LYS A 329 -41.95 -14.85 -23.47
N ALA A 330 -43.28 -15.01 -23.39
CA ALA A 330 -44.21 -14.36 -24.31
C ALA A 330 -44.21 -12.83 -24.14
N LYS A 331 -44.15 -12.34 -22.90
CA LYS A 331 -44.17 -10.90 -22.60
C LYS A 331 -42.88 -10.17 -23.02
N TYR A 332 -41.73 -10.84 -22.93
CA TYR A 332 -40.41 -10.26 -23.18
C TYR A 332 -39.65 -10.92 -24.34
N TYR A 333 -40.36 -11.43 -25.35
CA TYR A 333 -39.76 -12.19 -26.46
C TYR A 333 -38.69 -11.40 -27.24
N PHE A 334 -38.83 -10.08 -27.36
CA PHE A 334 -37.81 -9.21 -27.97
C PHE A 334 -36.53 -9.13 -27.15
N LEU A 335 -36.64 -8.97 -25.82
CA LEU A 335 -35.48 -8.94 -24.93
C LEU A 335 -34.77 -10.30 -24.87
N LEU A 336 -35.54 -11.37 -24.95
CA LEU A 336 -35.06 -12.76 -24.92
C LEU A 336 -34.67 -13.28 -26.31
N ASP A 337 -34.65 -12.42 -27.34
CA ASP A 337 -34.22 -12.79 -28.69
C ASP A 337 -32.75 -13.30 -28.65
N PRO A 338 -32.49 -14.53 -29.14
CA PRO A 338 -31.13 -15.08 -29.15
C PRO A 338 -30.11 -14.23 -29.91
N LYS A 339 -30.54 -13.55 -30.99
CA LYS A 339 -29.68 -12.66 -31.77
C LYS A 339 -29.26 -11.44 -30.94
N LEU A 340 -30.18 -10.87 -30.17
CA LEU A 340 -29.88 -9.75 -29.28
C LEU A 340 -28.97 -10.16 -28.12
N THR A 341 -29.23 -11.31 -27.50
CA THR A 341 -28.39 -11.87 -26.44
C THR A 341 -26.96 -12.12 -26.93
N ASN A 342 -26.80 -12.65 -28.14
CA ASN A 342 -25.50 -12.82 -28.77
C ASN A 342 -24.80 -11.47 -29.00
N ALA A 343 -25.52 -10.47 -29.51
CA ALA A 343 -24.97 -9.13 -29.72
C ALA A 343 -24.47 -8.48 -28.41
N PHE A 344 -25.20 -8.62 -27.30
CA PHE A 344 -24.74 -8.13 -25.99
C PHE A 344 -23.45 -8.85 -25.52
N ASN A 345 -23.38 -10.17 -25.68
CA ASN A 345 -22.21 -10.95 -25.31
C ASN A 345 -20.98 -10.62 -26.17
N GLU A 346 -21.16 -10.43 -27.47
CA GLU A 346 -20.11 -9.99 -28.37
C GLU A 346 -19.61 -8.58 -28.06
N TYR A 347 -20.52 -7.66 -27.73
CA TYR A 347 -20.13 -6.31 -27.30
C TYR A 347 -19.36 -6.32 -25.97
N LYS A 348 -19.80 -7.14 -25.01
CA LYS A 348 -19.08 -7.37 -23.75
C LYS A 348 -17.66 -7.85 -23.98
N ASN A 349 -17.46 -8.76 -24.95
CA ASN A 349 -16.13 -9.25 -25.32
C ASN A 349 -15.31 -8.18 -26.06
N HIS A 350 -15.92 -7.42 -26.96
CA HIS A 350 -15.29 -6.28 -27.63
C HIS A 350 -14.75 -5.27 -26.61
N TYR A 351 -15.53 -4.92 -25.60
CA TYR A 351 -15.13 -3.96 -24.55
C TYR A 351 -13.99 -4.48 -23.67
N LYS A 352 -13.98 -5.78 -23.35
CA LYS A 352 -12.86 -6.43 -22.64
C LYS A 352 -11.55 -6.37 -23.45
N ASN A 353 -11.63 -6.54 -24.76
CA ASN A 353 -10.47 -6.51 -25.65
C ASN A 353 -9.83 -5.10 -25.74
N LEU A 354 -10.59 -4.04 -25.45
CA LEU A 354 -10.08 -2.67 -25.35
C LEU A 354 -9.31 -2.38 -24.05
N GLY A 355 -9.13 -3.38 -23.17
CA GLY A 355 -8.36 -3.24 -21.93
C GLY A 355 -9.07 -2.45 -20.83
N GLN A 356 -10.36 -2.15 -21.00
CA GLN A 356 -11.15 -1.46 -19.99
C GLN A 356 -11.57 -2.45 -18.89
N LYS A 357 -11.27 -2.08 -17.63
CA LYS A 357 -11.53 -2.94 -16.46
C LYS A 357 -13.00 -2.96 -16.04
N ALA A 358 -13.81 -2.01 -16.50
CA ALA A 358 -15.23 -1.93 -16.21
C ALA A 358 -16.03 -2.47 -17.40
N PHE A 359 -17.04 -3.29 -17.12
CA PHE A 359 -18.04 -3.66 -18.13
C PHE A 359 -18.70 -2.39 -18.69
N PRO A 360 -19.16 -2.38 -19.95
CA PRO A 360 -20.03 -1.31 -20.42
C PRO A 360 -21.25 -1.30 -19.49
N ASN A 361 -21.30 -0.31 -18.60
CA ASN A 361 -22.34 -0.26 -17.57
C ASN A 361 -23.63 0.13 -18.27
N PHE A 362 -24.50 -0.86 -18.52
CA PHE A 362 -25.83 -0.63 -19.08
C PHE A 362 -26.76 0.11 -18.08
N GLY A 363 -26.29 0.44 -16.88
CA GLY A 363 -26.75 1.54 -16.04
C GLY A 363 -28.27 1.70 -15.91
N THR A 364 -28.73 2.96 -15.87
CA THR A 364 -30.15 3.36 -15.99
C THR A 364 -30.57 3.61 -17.45
N ARG A 365 -29.61 3.65 -18.37
CA ARG A 365 -29.81 3.79 -19.81
C ARG A 365 -29.37 2.49 -20.48
N TYR A 366 -30.30 1.55 -20.41
CA TYR A 366 -30.19 0.11 -20.65
C TYR A 366 -29.54 -0.29 -21.99
N ILE A 367 -29.71 0.52 -23.02
CA ILE A 367 -29.02 0.40 -24.31
C ILE A 367 -28.30 1.73 -24.54
N THR A 368 -26.96 1.69 -24.54
CA THR A 368 -26.14 2.90 -24.65
C THR A 368 -25.99 3.32 -26.10
N LYS A 369 -25.77 4.62 -26.32
CA LYS A 369 -25.42 5.15 -27.65
C LYS A 369 -24.18 4.44 -28.23
N ASP A 370 -23.24 4.07 -27.37
CA ASP A 370 -22.02 3.34 -27.76
C ASP A 370 -22.32 1.92 -28.25
N PHE A 371 -23.27 1.22 -27.61
CA PHE A 371 -23.72 -0.08 -28.08
C PHE A 371 -24.42 0.03 -29.44
N LEU A 372 -25.35 0.99 -29.60
CA LEU A 372 -26.05 1.22 -30.88
C LEU A 372 -25.10 1.64 -32.01
N ASN A 373 -24.05 2.40 -31.69
CA ASN A 373 -23.00 2.78 -32.63
C ASN A 373 -22.11 1.59 -33.00
N TRP A 374 -21.79 0.73 -32.03
CA TRP A 374 -21.05 -0.51 -32.27
C TRP A 374 -21.86 -1.48 -33.14
N LEU A 375 -23.16 -1.62 -32.84
CA LEU A 375 -24.08 -2.48 -33.55
C LEU A 375 -24.22 -2.03 -35.02
N GLY A 376 -24.38 -0.73 -35.27
CA GLY A 376 -24.53 -0.17 -36.62
C GLY A 376 -23.33 -0.31 -37.56
N LYS A 377 -22.21 -0.84 -37.08
CA LYS A 377 -21.02 -1.15 -37.90
C LYS A 377 -21.00 -2.60 -38.38
N ARG A 378 -22.01 -3.41 -38.04
CA ARG A 378 -22.11 -4.83 -38.39
C ARG A 378 -23.17 -5.07 -39.47
N GLU A 379 -22.94 -6.08 -40.30
CA GLU A 379 -23.93 -6.59 -41.24
C GLU A 379 -25.17 -7.10 -40.47
N ASN A 380 -26.38 -6.87 -41.01
CA ASN A 380 -27.67 -7.22 -40.40
C ASN A 380 -27.97 -6.48 -39.07
N SER A 381 -27.46 -5.26 -38.90
CA SER A 381 -27.65 -4.47 -37.68
C SER A 381 -28.94 -3.65 -37.63
N GLU A 382 -29.67 -3.52 -38.75
CA GLU A 382 -30.93 -2.77 -38.84
C GLU A 382 -32.01 -3.42 -37.97
N ASP A 383 -32.26 -4.73 -38.15
CA ASP A 383 -33.23 -5.51 -37.36
C ASP A 383 -32.94 -5.45 -35.86
N LEU A 384 -31.68 -5.64 -35.47
CA LEU A 384 -31.27 -5.59 -34.07
C LEU A 384 -31.37 -4.18 -33.47
N ARG A 385 -31.14 -3.14 -34.29
CA ARG A 385 -31.36 -1.74 -33.88
C ARG A 385 -32.84 -1.48 -33.66
N GLU A 386 -33.70 -1.98 -34.53
CA GLU A 386 -35.16 -1.84 -34.36
C GLU A 386 -35.64 -2.54 -33.08
N ILE A 387 -35.18 -3.78 -32.82
CA ILE A 387 -35.45 -4.50 -31.56
C ILE A 387 -34.97 -3.69 -30.35
N CYS A 388 -33.74 -3.14 -30.41
CA CYS A 388 -33.22 -2.29 -29.33
C CYS A 388 -34.07 -1.04 -29.08
N MET A 389 -34.53 -0.38 -30.16
CA MET A 389 -35.39 0.79 -30.06
C MET A 389 -36.76 0.44 -29.47
N LEU A 390 -37.33 -0.72 -29.80
CA LEU A 390 -38.57 -1.23 -29.20
C LEU A 390 -38.40 -1.51 -27.70
N ILE A 391 -37.33 -2.18 -27.29
CA ILE A 391 -37.01 -2.46 -25.88
C ILE A 391 -36.89 -1.15 -25.08
N MET A 392 -36.19 -0.15 -25.64
CA MET A 392 -36.04 1.17 -25.01
C MET A 392 -37.37 1.91 -24.92
N LYS A 393 -38.15 1.97 -26.02
CA LYS A 393 -39.44 2.68 -26.07
C LYS A 393 -40.45 2.12 -25.07
N ARG A 394 -40.41 0.81 -24.82
CA ARG A 394 -41.34 0.11 -23.94
C ARG A 394 -40.84 -0.07 -22.50
N ASN A 395 -39.62 0.39 -22.18
CA ASN A 395 -38.96 0.12 -20.89
C ASN A 395 -38.92 -1.39 -20.55
N GLU A 396 -38.86 -2.26 -21.56
CA GLU A 396 -39.01 -3.72 -21.39
C GLU A 396 -37.99 -4.29 -20.42
N LEU A 397 -36.75 -3.79 -20.41
CA LEU A 397 -35.73 -4.31 -19.51
C LEU A 397 -35.98 -3.98 -18.03
N LYS A 398 -36.51 -2.79 -17.74
CA LYS A 398 -36.89 -2.40 -16.37
C LYS A 398 -38.06 -3.27 -15.90
N ASN A 399 -39.08 -3.39 -16.74
CA ASN A 399 -40.27 -4.19 -16.45
C ASN A 399 -39.91 -5.68 -16.33
N PHE A 400 -38.98 -6.18 -17.14
CA PHE A 400 -38.46 -7.54 -17.02
C PHE A 400 -37.79 -7.79 -15.68
N ILE A 401 -36.96 -6.85 -15.18
CA ILE A 401 -36.35 -6.99 -13.85
C ILE A 401 -37.42 -6.97 -12.75
N ILE A 402 -38.44 -6.11 -12.87
CA ILE A 402 -39.57 -6.03 -11.92
C ILE A 402 -40.35 -7.34 -11.91
N ASP A 403 -40.76 -7.82 -13.07
CA ASP A 403 -41.53 -9.06 -13.17
C ASP A 403 -40.69 -10.26 -12.74
N LEU A 404 -39.40 -10.32 -13.13
CA LEU A 404 -38.48 -11.37 -12.68
C LEU A 404 -38.37 -11.38 -11.15
N ILE A 405 -38.38 -10.20 -10.53
CA ILE A 405 -38.38 -10.05 -9.08
C ILE A 405 -39.72 -10.49 -8.47
N GLN A 406 -40.86 -10.07 -9.02
CA GLN A 406 -42.18 -10.30 -8.45
C GLN A 406 -42.66 -11.74 -8.64
N THR A 407 -42.38 -12.33 -9.80
CA THR A 407 -42.89 -13.65 -10.22
C THR A 407 -41.98 -14.82 -9.84
N THR A 408 -40.76 -14.56 -9.36
CA THR A 408 -39.81 -15.62 -8.97
C THR A 408 -39.34 -15.49 -7.53
N ASN A 409 -38.83 -16.59 -6.96
CA ASN A 409 -38.21 -16.61 -5.63
C ASN A 409 -36.69 -16.39 -5.65
N LEU A 410 -36.15 -15.84 -6.74
CA LEU A 410 -34.71 -15.68 -6.94
C LEU A 410 -34.13 -14.64 -5.98
N ASN A 411 -32.94 -14.93 -5.44
CA ASN A 411 -32.19 -13.96 -4.66
C ASN A 411 -31.37 -13.01 -5.57
N LEU A 412 -30.84 -11.93 -5.00
CA LEU A 412 -30.08 -10.91 -5.74
C LEU A 412 -28.95 -11.47 -6.61
N THR A 413 -28.23 -12.47 -6.12
CA THR A 413 -27.12 -13.08 -6.87
C THR A 413 -27.63 -13.84 -8.09
N GLN A 414 -28.70 -14.60 -7.92
CA GLN A 414 -29.31 -15.36 -9.01
C GLN A 414 -29.92 -14.44 -10.08
N ILE A 415 -30.55 -13.34 -9.67
CA ILE A 415 -31.08 -12.33 -10.60
C ILE A 415 -29.92 -11.71 -11.41
N VAL A 416 -28.81 -11.35 -10.76
CA VAL A 416 -27.61 -10.84 -11.47
C VAL A 416 -27.06 -11.89 -12.45
N GLU A 417 -26.95 -13.15 -12.04
CA GLU A 417 -26.44 -14.22 -12.89
C GLU A 417 -27.31 -14.46 -14.13
N ILE A 418 -28.64 -14.37 -14.00
CA ILE A 418 -29.58 -14.47 -15.13
C ILE A 418 -29.37 -13.30 -16.09
N LEU A 419 -29.32 -12.08 -15.57
CA LEU A 419 -29.09 -10.89 -16.39
C LEU A 419 -27.71 -10.95 -17.09
N GLU A 420 -26.67 -11.43 -16.40
CA GLU A 420 -25.34 -11.59 -16.98
C GLU A 420 -25.28 -12.61 -18.11
N LYS A 421 -26.13 -13.65 -18.08
CA LYS A 421 -26.26 -14.66 -19.14
C LYS A 421 -26.97 -14.10 -20.37
N LEU A 422 -27.91 -13.17 -20.18
CA LEU A 422 -28.50 -12.36 -21.25
C LEU A 422 -27.51 -11.31 -21.82
N GLY A 423 -26.26 -11.30 -21.35
CA GLY A 423 -25.23 -10.34 -21.75
C GLY A 423 -25.33 -8.99 -21.04
N LEU A 424 -26.27 -8.84 -20.10
CA LEU A 424 -26.55 -7.60 -19.38
C LEU A 424 -25.75 -7.52 -18.08
N SER A 425 -25.00 -6.45 -17.87
CA SER A 425 -24.24 -6.25 -16.63
C SER A 425 -24.90 -5.17 -15.77
N PHE A 426 -25.51 -5.60 -14.66
CA PHE A 426 -26.13 -4.70 -13.69
C PHE A 426 -25.35 -4.63 -12.39
N ASN A 427 -25.21 -3.42 -11.86
CA ASN A 427 -24.79 -3.27 -10.47
C ASN A 427 -25.89 -3.84 -9.56
N ARG A 428 -25.49 -4.65 -8.57
CA ARG A 428 -26.34 -5.16 -7.49
C ARG A 428 -27.19 -4.06 -6.83
N MET A 429 -26.68 -2.83 -6.75
CA MET A 429 -27.42 -1.68 -6.19
C MET A 429 -28.63 -1.29 -7.05
N THR A 430 -28.51 -1.37 -8.39
CA THR A 430 -29.63 -1.04 -9.29
C THR A 430 -30.79 -2.01 -9.09
N ILE A 431 -30.50 -3.31 -9.07
CA ILE A 431 -31.52 -4.36 -8.83
C ILE A 431 -32.12 -4.19 -7.43
N LYS A 432 -31.31 -3.86 -6.43
CA LYS A 432 -31.79 -3.58 -5.07
C LYS A 432 -32.71 -2.37 -5.00
N ASN A 433 -32.42 -1.30 -5.74
CA ASN A 433 -33.28 -0.11 -5.78
C ASN A 433 -34.61 -0.40 -6.48
N VAL A 434 -34.59 -1.19 -7.57
CA VAL A 434 -35.80 -1.70 -8.22
C VAL A 434 -36.59 -2.60 -7.24
N ALA A 435 -35.92 -3.54 -6.57
CA ALA A 435 -36.53 -4.40 -5.56
C ALA A 435 -37.16 -3.59 -4.41
N LEU A 436 -36.45 -2.58 -3.89
CA LEU A 436 -36.95 -1.71 -2.84
C LEU A 436 -38.15 -0.88 -3.30
N LYS A 437 -38.24 -0.53 -4.58
CA LYS A 437 -39.36 0.22 -5.12
C LYS A 437 -40.61 -0.65 -5.38
N TYR A 438 -40.42 -1.87 -5.86
CA TYR A 438 -41.50 -2.69 -6.43
C TYR A 438 -41.83 -3.98 -5.65
N ILE A 439 -41.02 -4.35 -4.64
CA ILE A 439 -41.32 -5.45 -3.69
C ILE A 439 -41.72 -4.89 -2.33
N TYR A 440 -41.20 -3.71 -1.95
CA TYR A 440 -41.48 -3.10 -0.65
C TYR A 440 -42.86 -2.42 -0.64
N GLU A 441 -43.90 -3.22 -0.86
CA GLU A 441 -45.30 -2.86 -0.63
C GLU A 441 -45.73 -3.33 0.77
N GLY A 442 -44.87 -3.14 1.77
CA GLY A 442 -45.12 -3.55 3.16
C GLY A 442 -44.64 -4.96 3.56
N ASP A 443 -44.32 -5.85 2.62
CA ASP A 443 -43.75 -7.18 2.95
C ASP A 443 -42.23 -7.14 3.18
N PHE A 444 -41.84 -6.63 4.34
CA PHE A 444 -40.44 -6.57 4.77
C PHE A 444 -39.82 -7.96 5.00
N GLY A 445 -40.64 -8.98 5.26
CA GLY A 445 -40.19 -10.35 5.48
C GLY A 445 -39.66 -10.97 4.19
N LEU A 446 -40.43 -10.86 3.10
CA LEU A 446 -40.05 -11.33 1.77
C LEU A 446 -38.82 -10.59 1.24
N TYR A 447 -38.78 -9.25 1.38
CA TYR A 447 -37.63 -8.45 0.99
C TYR A 447 -36.36 -8.86 1.76
N SER A 448 -36.44 -9.00 3.09
CA SER A 448 -35.29 -9.37 3.91
C SER A 448 -34.79 -10.79 3.65
N LYS A 449 -35.69 -11.72 3.29
CA LYS A 449 -35.36 -13.10 2.93
C LYS A 449 -34.64 -13.18 1.58
N ARG A 450 -35.07 -12.40 0.59
CA ARG A 450 -34.47 -12.38 -0.76
C ARG A 450 -33.20 -11.52 -0.86
N PHE A 451 -33.06 -10.50 -0.01
CA PHE A 451 -31.94 -9.55 -0.01
C PHE A 451 -31.27 -9.42 1.38
N PRO A 452 -30.44 -10.40 1.81
CA PRO A 452 -29.96 -10.50 3.19
C PRO A 452 -28.92 -9.43 3.62
N ARG A 453 -28.90 -9.17 4.94
CA ARG A 453 -28.22 -8.07 5.66
C ARG A 453 -26.71 -7.88 5.41
N SER A 454 -25.97 -8.92 5.00
CA SER A 454 -24.50 -8.84 4.86
C SER A 454 -24.02 -7.88 3.76
N LEU A 455 -24.94 -7.39 2.91
CA LEU A 455 -24.67 -6.46 1.82
C LEU A 455 -25.05 -4.99 2.13
N HIS A 456 -25.56 -4.68 3.32
CA HIS A 456 -25.95 -3.32 3.72
C HIS A 456 -24.81 -2.62 4.49
N ARG A 457 -23.72 -2.25 3.82
CA ARG A 457 -22.76 -1.31 4.42
C ARG A 457 -23.24 0.12 4.20
N ALA A 458 -23.83 0.68 5.26
CA ALA A 458 -23.79 2.09 5.63
C ALA A 458 -24.37 3.16 4.68
N GLU A 459 -25.58 2.98 4.14
CA GLU A 459 -26.29 4.10 3.51
C GLU A 459 -27.75 4.18 4.00
N ASN A 460 -28.13 5.39 4.44
CA ASN A 460 -29.43 5.74 5.00
C ASN A 460 -30.41 6.02 3.87
N ILE A 461 -31.47 5.20 3.74
CA ILE A 461 -32.60 5.48 2.86
C ILE A 461 -33.41 6.62 3.49
N ILE A 462 -33.48 7.79 2.86
CA ILE A 462 -34.44 8.86 3.17
C ILE A 462 -35.46 8.83 2.03
N LEU A 463 -36.75 8.62 2.34
CA LEU A 463 -37.83 8.88 1.39
C LEU A 463 -38.02 10.40 1.35
N THR A 464 -37.75 11.02 0.20
CA THR A 464 -37.96 12.46 -0.03
C THR A 464 -39.30 12.68 -0.71
N ASP A 465 -39.85 13.89 -0.59
CA ASP A 465 -41.10 14.29 -1.25
C ASP A 465 -40.96 14.16 -2.79
N ASP A 466 -39.79 14.52 -3.35
CA ASP A 466 -39.43 14.31 -4.76
C ASP A 466 -39.45 12.82 -5.21
N LEU A 467 -39.15 11.88 -4.29
CA LEU A 467 -39.19 10.44 -4.57
C LEU A 467 -40.62 9.89 -4.51
N SER A 468 -41.55 10.59 -3.87
CA SER A 468 -42.97 10.22 -3.85
C SER A 468 -43.70 10.68 -5.12
N GLU A 469 -43.38 11.88 -5.63
CA GLU A 469 -43.95 12.42 -6.87
C GLU A 469 -43.40 11.73 -8.13
N GLU A 470 -42.10 11.44 -8.20
CA GLU A 470 -41.50 10.77 -9.36
C GLU A 470 -41.96 9.29 -9.48
N TYR A 471 -42.51 8.71 -8.41
CA TYR A 471 -42.71 7.26 -8.31
C TYR A 471 -44.07 6.80 -7.73
N GLN A 472 -45.04 7.69 -7.49
CA GLN A 472 -46.44 7.40 -7.10
C GLN A 472 -46.58 6.47 -5.88
N ILE A 473 -45.96 6.83 -4.74
CA ILE A 473 -46.07 6.07 -3.49
C ILE A 473 -47.38 6.43 -2.76
N PRO A 474 -48.16 5.49 -2.20
CA PRO A 474 -49.38 5.79 -1.44
C PRO A 474 -49.11 6.67 -0.20
N GLU A 475 -49.99 7.62 0.08
CA GLU A 475 -49.90 8.57 1.20
C GLU A 475 -49.73 7.85 2.56
N MET A 476 -48.61 8.08 3.24
CA MET A 476 -48.45 7.75 4.66
C MET A 476 -48.94 8.93 5.50
N ASP A 477 -49.62 8.66 6.62
CA ASP A 477 -50.01 9.70 7.59
C ASP A 477 -48.76 10.45 8.11
N ASP A 478 -48.62 11.70 7.66
CA ASP A 478 -47.41 12.54 7.77
C ASP A 478 -47.05 13.00 9.21
N SER A 479 -47.80 12.54 10.22
CA SER A 479 -47.72 13.03 11.60
C SER A 479 -46.69 12.33 12.49
N LEU A 480 -46.05 11.23 12.07
CA LEU A 480 -45.28 10.36 12.98
C LEU A 480 -43.74 10.41 12.88
N ILE A 481 -43.09 10.38 14.04
CA ILE A 481 -41.69 9.97 14.24
C ILE A 481 -41.66 8.44 14.20
N PHE A 482 -40.87 7.83 13.32
CA PHE A 482 -40.76 6.37 13.24
C PHE A 482 -39.36 5.87 13.60
N THR A 483 -39.29 4.63 14.06
CA THR A 483 -38.04 3.93 14.41
C THR A 483 -37.60 3.05 13.25
N TYR A 484 -36.36 3.25 12.77
CA TYR A 484 -35.70 2.36 11.81
C TYR A 484 -34.34 1.95 12.40
N ASN A 485 -34.10 0.65 12.58
CA ASN A 485 -32.84 0.12 13.17
C ASN A 485 -32.47 0.76 14.54
N ASP A 486 -33.40 0.81 15.51
CA ASP A 486 -33.17 1.45 16.83
C ASP A 486 -32.75 2.93 16.78
N THR A 487 -32.93 3.59 15.63
CA THR A 487 -32.70 5.02 15.45
C THR A 487 -34.01 5.73 15.15
N PHE A 488 -34.26 6.80 15.91
CA PHE A 488 -35.43 7.66 15.73
C PHE A 488 -35.25 8.55 14.50
N ARG A 489 -36.31 8.70 13.71
CA ARG A 489 -36.35 9.54 12.51
C ARG A 489 -37.53 10.51 12.59
N THR A 490 -37.31 11.76 12.21
CA THR A 490 -38.31 12.83 12.28
C THR A 490 -38.86 13.15 10.90
N SER A 491 -40.18 13.35 10.80
CA SER A 491 -40.80 13.84 9.58
C SER A 491 -40.45 15.31 9.32
N THR A 492 -40.61 15.74 8.07
CA THR A 492 -40.47 17.16 7.67
C THR A 492 -41.42 18.06 8.44
N LYS A 493 -42.69 17.64 8.59
CA LYS A 493 -43.70 18.39 9.35
C LYS A 493 -43.29 18.58 10.82
N PHE A 494 -42.75 17.54 11.46
CA PHE A 494 -42.24 17.63 12.84
C PHE A 494 -41.10 18.65 12.97
N ILE A 495 -40.16 18.61 12.02
CA ILE A 495 -39.05 19.58 11.94
C ILE A 495 -39.56 21.01 11.75
N ASN A 496 -40.57 21.21 10.91
CA ASN A 496 -41.13 22.53 10.62
C ASN A 496 -41.90 23.07 11.84
N GLN A 497 -42.66 22.23 12.54
CA GLN A 497 -43.29 22.60 13.81
C GLN A 497 -42.27 22.94 14.90
N MET A 498 -41.24 22.11 15.09
CA MET A 498 -40.12 22.39 16.01
C MET A 498 -39.48 23.74 15.71
N THR A 499 -39.19 24.01 14.43
CA THR A 499 -38.57 25.26 13.98
C THR A 499 -39.46 26.46 14.31
N ARG A 500 -40.76 26.37 14.03
CA ARG A 500 -41.74 27.43 14.31
C ARG A 500 -41.88 27.71 15.81
N ILE A 501 -41.89 26.68 16.64
CA ILE A 501 -41.94 26.80 18.11
C ILE A 501 -40.68 27.49 18.64
N ILE A 502 -39.50 27.01 18.21
CA ILE A 502 -38.21 27.58 18.64
C ILE A 502 -38.08 29.03 18.20
N TYR A 503 -38.46 29.36 16.97
CA TYR A 503 -38.43 30.72 16.44
C TYR A 503 -39.35 31.66 17.23
N ASN A 504 -40.58 31.23 17.54
CA ASN A 504 -41.52 32.05 18.33
C ASN A 504 -41.02 32.30 19.76
N ILE A 505 -40.41 31.29 20.39
CA ILE A 505 -39.80 31.41 21.72
C ILE A 505 -38.63 32.40 21.70
N LEU A 506 -37.76 32.30 20.69
CA LEU A 506 -36.62 33.21 20.52
C LEU A 506 -37.06 34.65 20.27
N LYS A 507 -38.01 34.85 19.35
CA LYS A 507 -38.57 36.17 19.03
C LYS A 507 -39.16 36.88 20.26
N ASN A 508 -39.79 36.11 21.17
CA ASN A 508 -40.40 36.67 22.37
C ASN A 508 -39.39 36.98 23.50
N ASN A 509 -38.27 36.26 23.55
CA ASN A 509 -37.25 36.41 24.60
C ASN A 509 -36.13 37.41 24.24
N ILE A 510 -35.69 37.45 22.97
CA ILE A 510 -34.57 38.29 22.50
C ILE A 510 -34.89 39.79 22.55
N LEU A 511 -36.18 40.16 22.55
CA LEU A 511 -36.59 41.57 22.60
C LEU A 511 -36.50 42.20 24.00
N LYS A 512 -36.20 41.45 25.07
CA LYS A 512 -36.35 41.98 26.44
C LYS A 512 -35.07 42.30 27.20
N ASN A 513 -33.96 41.58 27.06
CA ASN A 513 -32.78 41.85 27.90
C ASN A 513 -31.47 41.46 27.20
N GLY A 514 -30.57 42.41 26.97
CA GLY A 514 -29.26 42.16 26.35
C GLY A 514 -28.24 41.50 27.30
N ASN A 515 -28.48 40.27 27.73
CA ASN A 515 -27.64 39.53 28.69
C ASN A 515 -26.88 38.34 28.08
N ASP A 516 -26.01 37.72 28.89
CA ASP A 516 -25.05 36.67 28.53
C ASP A 516 -25.66 35.46 27.78
N LEU A 517 -25.15 35.28 26.56
CA LEU A 517 -25.42 34.28 25.54
C LEU A 517 -25.51 32.81 26.02
N PHE A 518 -24.81 32.45 27.09
CA PHE A 518 -24.82 31.06 27.58
C PHE A 518 -26.03 30.77 28.49
N THR A 519 -26.51 31.78 29.20
CA THR A 519 -27.59 31.66 30.18
C THR A 519 -28.95 31.59 29.47
N GLU A 520 -29.14 32.38 28.41
CA GLU A 520 -30.35 32.37 27.57
C GLU A 520 -30.58 31.03 26.88
N ASN A 521 -29.52 30.38 26.38
CA ASN A 521 -29.65 29.08 25.69
C ASN A 521 -30.24 27.98 26.58
N ILE A 522 -30.01 28.05 27.90
CA ILE A 522 -30.55 27.09 28.88
C ILE A 522 -32.04 27.36 29.14
N GLU A 523 -32.45 28.62 29.21
CA GLU A 523 -33.87 29.00 29.40
C GLU A 523 -34.71 28.69 28.17
N ILE A 524 -34.20 29.01 26.98
CA ILE A 524 -34.84 28.66 25.70
C ILE A 524 -34.97 27.13 25.57
N GLU A 525 -33.94 26.36 25.94
CA GLU A 525 -34.01 24.90 25.94
C GLU A 525 -35.10 24.38 26.91
N LYS A 526 -35.28 25.00 28.08
CA LYS A 526 -36.34 24.66 29.04
C LYS A 526 -37.73 24.99 28.50
N GLU A 527 -37.93 26.16 27.91
CA GLU A 527 -39.23 26.58 27.36
C GLU A 527 -39.65 25.74 26.16
N VAL A 528 -38.72 25.40 25.27
CA VAL A 528 -39.00 24.50 24.14
C VAL A 528 -39.45 23.13 24.66
N LYS A 529 -38.75 22.57 25.67
CA LYS A 529 -39.14 21.30 26.29
C LYS A 529 -40.52 21.39 26.95
N TYR A 530 -40.81 22.48 27.66
CA TYR A 530 -42.11 22.72 28.27
C TYR A 530 -43.23 22.83 27.23
N HIS A 531 -42.99 23.48 26.08
CA HIS A 531 -43.97 23.60 25.00
C HIS A 531 -44.30 22.24 24.37
N PHE A 532 -43.30 21.37 24.20
CA PHE A 532 -43.51 20.00 23.72
C PHE A 532 -44.25 19.11 24.73
N GLN A 533 -44.04 19.35 26.04
CA GLN A 533 -44.73 18.61 27.10
C GLN A 533 -46.18 19.08 27.30
N SER A 534 -46.46 20.38 27.22
CA SER A 534 -47.78 20.96 27.54
C SER A 534 -48.82 20.84 26.42
N LYS A 535 -48.39 20.69 25.16
CA LYS A 535 -49.31 20.60 24.00
C LYS A 535 -49.73 19.17 23.61
N ASN A 536 -49.51 18.17 24.47
CA ASN A 536 -49.86 16.76 24.20
C ASN A 536 -49.29 16.16 22.89
N PHE A 537 -48.32 16.81 22.23
CA PHE A 537 -47.62 16.27 21.03
C PHE A 537 -46.89 14.94 21.29
N LEU A 538 -46.82 14.55 22.56
CA LEU A 538 -45.99 13.50 23.10
C LEU A 538 -46.82 12.42 23.82
N ASN A 539 -48.16 12.42 23.76
CA ASN A 539 -48.90 11.42 24.53
C ASN A 539 -48.96 10.03 23.86
N ASP A 540 -48.70 9.94 22.55
CA ASP A 540 -48.84 8.69 21.78
C ASP A 540 -47.51 8.08 21.28
N LEU A 541 -46.36 8.62 21.70
CA LEU A 541 -45.03 8.16 21.28
C LEU A 541 -44.30 7.41 22.41
N PRO A 542 -43.32 6.53 22.11
CA PRO A 542 -42.56 5.75 23.11
C PRO A 542 -41.53 6.63 23.85
N ILE A 543 -42.01 7.63 24.58
CA ILE A 543 -41.22 8.74 25.13
C ILE A 543 -40.49 8.40 26.42
N ASN A 544 -40.92 7.37 27.12
CA ASN A 544 -40.19 6.86 28.27
C ASN A 544 -38.90 6.14 27.87
N SER A 545 -38.62 5.97 26.58
CA SER A 545 -37.33 5.48 26.10
C SER A 545 -36.21 6.50 26.40
N PRO A 546 -35.21 6.16 27.24
CA PRO A 546 -34.07 7.03 27.52
C PRO A 546 -33.29 7.42 26.25
N LYS A 547 -33.36 6.57 25.21
CA LYS A 547 -32.76 6.84 23.90
C LYS A 547 -33.51 7.95 23.14
N PHE A 548 -34.84 7.99 23.23
CA PHE A 548 -35.65 9.03 22.58
C PHE A 548 -35.43 10.39 23.24
N LYS A 549 -35.48 10.43 24.59
CA LYS A 549 -35.21 11.64 25.37
C LYS A 549 -33.84 12.22 25.05
N LYS A 550 -32.81 11.36 25.00
CA LYS A 550 -31.44 11.76 24.61
C LYS A 550 -31.33 12.27 23.17
N PHE A 551 -32.10 11.69 22.24
CA PHE A 551 -32.19 12.16 20.86
C PHE A 551 -32.84 13.55 20.79
N LEU A 552 -34.00 13.72 21.43
CA LEU A 552 -34.75 14.97 21.46
C LEU A 552 -33.93 16.10 22.12
N ASP A 553 -33.30 15.83 23.27
CA ASP A 553 -32.42 16.77 23.96
C ASP A 553 -31.25 17.24 23.06
N LYS A 554 -30.62 16.29 22.36
CA LYS A 554 -29.51 16.61 21.45
C LYS A 554 -29.97 17.43 20.25
N THR A 555 -31.17 17.15 19.73
CA THR A 555 -31.75 17.85 18.59
C THR A 555 -32.17 19.27 18.97
N ILE A 556 -32.87 19.45 20.10
CA ILE A 556 -33.25 20.77 20.64
C ILE A 556 -31.99 21.61 20.89
N LYS A 557 -30.99 21.07 21.59
CA LYS A 557 -29.74 21.79 21.88
C LYS A 557 -28.99 22.20 20.61
N GLY A 558 -28.98 21.33 19.59
CA GLY A 558 -28.39 21.65 18.29
C GLY A 558 -29.11 22.81 17.60
N TYR A 559 -30.44 22.84 17.66
CA TYR A 559 -31.25 23.88 17.04
C TYR A 559 -31.18 25.23 17.74
N VAL A 560 -31.30 25.26 19.08
CA VAL A 560 -31.23 26.50 19.87
C VAL A 560 -29.93 27.24 19.59
N VAL A 561 -28.80 26.52 19.57
CA VAL A 561 -27.48 27.10 19.23
C VAL A 561 -27.46 27.68 17.82
N ILE A 562 -28.08 27.01 16.84
CA ILE A 562 -28.07 27.47 15.45
C ILE A 562 -28.93 28.73 15.28
N VAL A 563 -30.16 28.73 15.82
CA VAL A 563 -31.08 29.86 15.64
C VAL A 563 -30.60 31.07 16.44
N ASN A 564 -30.13 30.90 17.67
CA ASN A 564 -29.59 32.00 18.46
C ASN A 564 -28.35 32.62 17.80
N SER A 565 -27.46 31.77 17.26
CA SER A 565 -26.30 32.23 16.50
C SER A 565 -26.69 33.01 15.23
N LEU A 566 -27.76 32.61 14.54
CA LEU A 566 -28.28 33.31 13.35
C LEU A 566 -28.87 34.68 13.70
N GLU A 567 -29.54 34.79 14.84
CA GLU A 567 -30.19 36.03 15.27
C GLU A 567 -29.18 37.09 15.72
N ILE A 568 -28.16 36.68 16.47
CA ILE A 568 -27.02 37.54 16.85
C ILE A 568 -26.28 38.02 15.60
N TYR A 569 -26.12 37.14 14.60
CA TYR A 569 -25.52 37.54 13.34
C TYR A 569 -26.36 38.61 12.62
N ASN A 570 -27.68 38.43 12.57
CA ASN A 570 -28.62 39.38 11.97
C ASN A 570 -28.59 40.76 12.66
N GLN A 571 -28.59 40.79 13.99
CA GLN A 571 -28.48 42.04 14.77
C GLN A 571 -27.17 42.79 14.50
N ASN A 572 -26.04 42.06 14.39
CA ASN A 572 -24.73 42.66 14.17
C ASN A 572 -24.47 43.05 12.72
N SER A 573 -25.17 42.47 11.75
CA SER A 573 -24.95 42.73 10.32
C SER A 573 -25.87 43.79 9.72
N LYS A 574 -26.79 44.39 10.51
CA LYS A 574 -27.74 45.42 10.07
C LYS A 574 -28.45 45.09 8.74
N GLY A 575 -28.78 43.81 8.51
CA GLY A 575 -29.47 43.36 7.31
C GLY A 575 -28.64 43.25 6.01
N GLU A 576 -27.31 43.40 6.02
CA GLU A 576 -26.52 43.18 4.78
C GLU A 576 -26.45 41.67 4.39
N PRO A 577 -26.86 41.28 3.16
CA PRO A 577 -26.93 39.87 2.71
C PRO A 577 -25.58 39.15 2.60
N ILE A 578 -24.46 39.87 2.70
CA ILE A 578 -23.12 39.32 2.52
C ILE A 578 -22.46 39.05 3.88
N LYS A 579 -22.65 37.82 4.40
CA LYS A 579 -21.60 36.92 4.97
C LYS A 579 -22.13 35.73 5.80
N LEU A 580 -23.17 35.02 5.34
CA LEU A 580 -23.52 33.67 5.83
C LEU A 580 -22.30 32.69 5.81
N LYS A 581 -21.34 32.95 4.91
CA LYS A 581 -20.04 32.26 4.79
C LYS A 581 -19.13 32.43 6.01
N LYS A 582 -19.00 33.65 6.57
CA LYS A 582 -18.17 33.87 7.78
C LYS A 582 -18.83 33.22 9.00
N PHE A 583 -20.16 33.30 9.08
CA PHE A 583 -20.95 32.69 10.14
C PHE A 583 -20.80 31.15 10.16
N ALA A 584 -20.96 30.50 9.00
CA ALA A 584 -20.74 29.05 8.89
C ALA A 584 -19.28 28.65 9.18
N GLN A 585 -18.30 29.49 8.82
CA GLN A 585 -16.88 29.27 9.13
C GLN A 585 -16.59 29.37 10.63
N GLU A 586 -17.22 30.29 11.35
CA GLU A 586 -17.10 30.43 12.81
C GLU A 586 -17.74 29.26 13.57
N LEU A 587 -18.94 28.80 13.17
CA LEU A 587 -19.59 27.61 13.74
C LEU A 587 -18.73 26.34 13.58
N ILE A 588 -18.04 26.21 12.44
CA ILE A 588 -17.13 25.09 12.15
C ILE A 588 -15.80 25.22 12.90
N LYS A 589 -15.23 26.43 13.00
CA LYS A 589 -14.04 26.71 13.82
C LYS A 589 -14.26 26.32 15.28
N LYS A 590 -15.47 26.55 15.80
CA LYS A 590 -15.86 26.21 17.18
C LYS A 590 -16.27 24.74 17.38
N ASN A 591 -16.12 23.89 16.35
CA ASN A 591 -16.17 22.44 16.42
C ASN A 591 -17.54 21.84 16.82
N TYR A 592 -18.65 22.50 16.45
CA TYR A 592 -19.98 21.93 16.60
C TYR A 592 -20.21 20.83 15.54
N ASN A 593 -20.33 19.58 15.99
CA ASN A 593 -20.49 18.43 15.09
C ASN A 593 -21.95 18.30 14.61
N LEU A 594 -22.28 19.03 13.55
CA LEU A 594 -23.62 19.11 12.94
C LEU A 594 -23.89 17.97 11.92
N GLY A 595 -23.14 16.87 11.97
CA GLY A 595 -23.11 15.85 10.91
C GLY A 595 -24.45 15.22 10.48
N LEU A 596 -25.50 15.32 11.30
CA LEU A 596 -26.87 14.89 10.98
C LEU A 596 -27.83 16.04 10.68
N SER A 597 -27.58 17.24 11.23
CA SER A 597 -28.45 18.40 11.05
C SER A 597 -28.12 19.18 9.79
N VAL A 598 -26.93 19.11 9.20
CA VAL A 598 -26.57 19.99 8.07
C VAL A 598 -27.46 19.78 6.84
N SER A 599 -27.85 18.57 6.44
CA SER A 599 -28.67 18.42 5.22
C SER A 599 -30.14 18.80 5.46
N THR A 600 -30.69 18.43 6.61
CA THR A 600 -32.04 18.84 7.03
C THR A 600 -32.08 20.36 7.19
N LEU A 601 -31.13 20.92 7.94
CA LEU A 601 -30.96 22.37 8.13
C LEU A 601 -30.80 23.09 6.79
N ARG A 602 -30.00 22.55 5.86
CA ARG A 602 -29.75 23.14 4.53
C ARG A 602 -30.95 23.07 3.57
N ASN A 603 -31.68 21.96 3.56
CA ASN A 603 -32.67 21.69 2.52
C ASN A 603 -34.11 22.01 2.93
N LYS A 604 -34.41 22.05 4.23
CA LYS A 604 -35.79 22.17 4.74
C LYS A 604 -35.95 23.35 5.71
N ILE A 605 -35.05 23.51 6.68
CA ILE A 605 -35.17 24.58 7.69
C ILE A 605 -34.66 25.94 7.21
N LEU A 606 -33.52 25.99 6.52
CA LEU A 606 -32.94 27.25 6.06
C LEU A 606 -33.85 27.93 5.03
N PRO A 607 -34.47 27.23 4.06
CA PRO A 607 -35.48 27.82 3.18
C PRO A 607 -36.71 28.35 3.94
N ASP A 608 -37.25 27.62 4.91
CA ASP A 608 -38.42 28.06 5.69
C ASP A 608 -38.09 29.24 6.64
N ILE A 609 -36.92 29.24 7.26
CA ILE A 609 -36.39 30.38 8.05
C ILE A 609 -36.22 31.59 7.13
N LEU A 610 -35.63 31.42 5.94
CA LEU A 610 -35.45 32.51 4.98
C LEU A 610 -36.80 33.02 4.42
N THR A 611 -37.78 32.14 4.24
CA THR A 611 -39.15 32.47 3.79
C THR A 611 -39.93 33.23 4.87
N HIS A 612 -39.72 32.92 6.15
CA HIS A 612 -40.28 33.72 7.26
C HIS A 612 -39.54 35.05 7.50
N LEU A 613 -38.32 35.20 6.99
CA LEU A 613 -37.53 36.43 7.02
C LEU A 613 -37.75 37.34 5.79
N ASN A 614 -38.78 37.08 4.97
CA ASN A 614 -39.07 37.69 3.66
C ASN A 614 -39.29 39.22 3.66
N SER A 615 -38.21 39.97 3.72
CA SER A 615 -37.97 41.05 2.76
C SER A 615 -36.59 40.80 2.19
N PHE A 616 -36.47 40.60 0.88
CA PHE A 616 -35.26 40.60 0.03
C PHE A 616 -35.24 39.39 -0.92
N THR A 617 -35.57 39.70 -2.17
CA THR A 617 -35.59 38.84 -3.34
C THR A 617 -34.17 38.51 -3.85
N GLU A 618 -34.10 37.34 -4.50
CA GLU A 618 -32.98 36.74 -5.25
C GLU A 618 -31.75 36.28 -4.46
N PHE A 619 -31.89 35.12 -3.82
CA PHE A 619 -30.75 34.30 -3.39
C PHE A 619 -30.63 33.03 -4.26
N ASN A 620 -29.64 33.01 -5.16
CA ASN A 620 -29.35 31.86 -6.02
C ASN A 620 -28.50 30.83 -5.26
N LEU A 621 -29.13 29.75 -4.80
CA LEU A 621 -28.57 28.66 -3.98
C LEU A 621 -27.40 27.88 -4.63
N LYS A 622 -27.04 28.14 -5.90
CA LYS A 622 -25.93 27.49 -6.61
C LYS A 622 -24.53 27.78 -6.01
N ALA A 623 -24.37 28.81 -5.17
CA ALA A 623 -23.04 29.23 -4.69
C ALA A 623 -22.50 28.47 -3.45
N LEU A 624 -23.33 27.70 -2.72
CA LEU A 624 -22.94 27.07 -1.46
C LEU A 624 -22.46 25.60 -1.58
N ASP A 625 -22.38 25.10 -2.81
CA ASP A 625 -21.93 23.74 -3.13
C ASP A 625 -20.38 23.60 -3.18
N LYS A 626 -19.65 24.64 -2.73
CA LYS A 626 -18.18 24.77 -2.88
C LYS A 626 -17.29 23.75 -2.16
N ARG A 627 -17.81 22.93 -1.25
CA ARG A 627 -17.01 21.83 -0.64
C ARG A 627 -17.10 20.51 -1.41
N ILE A 628 -18.09 20.39 -2.29
CA ILE A 628 -18.16 19.35 -3.34
C ILE A 628 -17.63 19.93 -4.67
N LEU A 629 -17.79 21.24 -4.93
CA LEU A 629 -17.37 21.93 -6.17
C LEU A 629 -15.95 22.53 -6.20
N GLU A 630 -15.11 22.37 -5.18
CA GLU A 630 -13.65 22.60 -5.34
C GLU A 630 -12.89 21.27 -5.48
N GLN A 631 -13.60 20.25 -5.96
CA GLN A 631 -13.03 19.11 -6.67
C GLN A 631 -13.15 19.44 -8.16
N ASP A 632 -12.07 19.90 -8.76
CA ASP A 632 -11.97 20.05 -10.21
C ASP A 632 -10.87 19.13 -10.73
N GLU A 633 -10.63 19.17 -12.03
CA GLU A 633 -9.52 18.48 -12.68
C GLU A 633 -8.16 18.78 -12.04
N ASN A 634 -8.01 19.95 -11.41
CA ASN A 634 -6.76 20.43 -10.84
C ASN A 634 -6.55 20.02 -9.37
N GLY A 635 -7.58 19.56 -8.65
CA GLY A 635 -7.41 19.05 -7.30
C GLY A 635 -8.63 19.11 -6.40
N LYS A 636 -8.39 18.95 -5.09
CA LYS A 636 -9.38 18.88 -4.02
C LYS A 636 -8.95 19.71 -2.81
N VAL A 637 -9.91 20.30 -2.08
CA VAL A 637 -9.67 20.96 -0.79
C VAL A 637 -9.50 19.94 0.34
N CYS A 638 -8.42 20.06 1.10
CA CYS A 638 -8.13 19.16 2.21
C CYS A 638 -9.06 19.44 3.38
N GLY A 639 -9.84 18.45 3.81
CA GLY A 639 -10.79 18.56 4.93
C GLY A 639 -10.14 18.75 6.30
N TYR A 640 -8.80 18.81 6.39
CA TYR A 640 -8.08 19.13 7.62
C TYR A 640 -7.44 20.52 7.57
N CYS A 641 -6.61 20.82 6.57
CA CYS A 641 -5.92 22.12 6.50
C CYS A 641 -6.69 23.19 5.71
N GLY A 642 -7.78 22.84 5.03
CA GLY A 642 -8.59 23.77 4.22
C GLY A 642 -7.91 24.26 2.93
N ILE A 643 -6.74 23.71 2.56
CA ILE A 643 -5.96 24.13 1.40
C ILE A 643 -6.31 23.22 0.20
N LYS A 644 -6.58 23.81 -0.97
CA LYS A 644 -6.74 23.09 -2.24
C LYS A 644 -5.39 22.54 -2.71
N LYS A 645 -5.36 21.25 -3.03
CA LYS A 645 -4.16 20.49 -3.40
C LYS A 645 -4.45 19.59 -4.58
N PRO A 646 -3.45 19.27 -5.42
CA PRO A 646 -3.65 18.34 -6.53
C PRO A 646 -4.07 16.96 -6.05
N TRP A 647 -4.73 16.17 -6.90
CA TRP A 647 -5.20 14.82 -6.55
C TRP A 647 -4.07 13.86 -6.13
N SER A 648 -2.85 14.07 -6.65
CA SER A 648 -1.64 13.34 -6.24
C SER A 648 -1.27 13.53 -4.77
N ASP A 649 -1.75 14.60 -4.14
CA ASP A 649 -1.57 14.89 -2.72
C ASP A 649 -2.59 14.15 -1.82
N TYR A 650 -3.39 13.22 -2.35
CA TYR A 650 -4.37 12.43 -1.59
C TYR A 650 -4.18 10.91 -1.79
N TYR A 651 -4.50 10.13 -0.77
CA TYR A 651 -4.55 8.67 -0.88
C TYR A 651 -5.84 8.23 -1.58
N ILE A 652 -5.70 7.31 -2.53
CA ILE A 652 -6.80 6.65 -3.21
C ILE A 652 -7.30 5.50 -2.33
N LEU A 653 -8.60 5.46 -2.09
CA LEU A 653 -9.31 4.40 -1.40
C LEU A 653 -9.52 3.20 -2.34
N PRO A 654 -9.70 1.97 -1.81
CA PRO A 654 -9.88 0.78 -2.64
C PRO A 654 -11.08 0.82 -3.61
N ASP A 655 -12.08 1.65 -3.30
CA ASP A 655 -13.29 1.87 -4.11
C ASP A 655 -13.12 2.96 -5.18
N GLY A 656 -11.91 3.52 -5.33
CA GLY A 656 -11.61 4.58 -6.30
C GLY A 656 -11.85 6.00 -5.77
N GLY A 657 -12.39 6.16 -4.56
CA GLY A 657 -12.52 7.47 -3.91
C GLY A 657 -11.19 8.02 -3.42
N TYR A 658 -11.16 9.30 -3.05
CA TYR A 658 -10.02 9.89 -2.34
C TYR A 658 -10.39 10.23 -0.91
N ILE A 659 -9.48 9.97 0.03
CA ILE A 659 -9.68 10.40 1.42
C ILE A 659 -9.89 11.92 1.51
N SER A 660 -10.54 12.38 2.59
CA SER A 660 -10.83 13.80 2.78
C SER A 660 -9.59 14.64 3.12
N LYS A 661 -8.54 14.03 3.66
CA LYS A 661 -7.31 14.72 4.11
C LYS A 661 -6.18 14.49 3.13
N CYS A 662 -5.42 15.53 2.79
CA CYS A 662 -4.21 15.34 1.97
C CYS A 662 -3.18 14.48 2.71
N ASN A 663 -2.24 13.87 1.98
CA ASN A 663 -1.20 12.96 2.46
C ASN A 663 -0.43 13.54 3.66
N LYS A 664 -0.05 14.82 3.61
CA LYS A 664 0.61 15.53 4.72
C LYS A 664 -0.26 15.56 5.98
N CYS A 665 -1.52 15.98 5.87
CA CYS A 665 -2.46 16.03 7.00
C CYS A 665 -2.83 14.65 7.52
N THR A 666 -2.93 13.64 6.65
CA THR A 666 -3.16 12.24 7.03
C THR A 666 -1.99 11.69 7.84
N SER A 667 -0.75 11.96 7.41
CA SER A 667 0.46 11.60 8.17
C SER A 667 0.50 12.30 9.53
N LEU A 668 0.24 13.61 9.55
CA LEU A 668 0.20 14.41 10.77
C LEU A 668 -0.83 13.88 11.77
N TYR A 669 -2.07 13.70 11.31
CA TYR A 669 -3.16 13.17 12.12
C TYR A 669 -2.88 11.75 12.62
N GLY A 670 -2.22 10.92 11.81
CA GLY A 670 -1.75 9.60 12.22
C GLY A 670 -0.77 9.65 13.39
N GLU A 671 0.19 10.58 13.36
CA GLU A 671 1.14 10.79 14.47
C GLU A 671 0.45 11.35 15.73
N ILE A 672 -0.51 12.27 15.59
CA ILE A 672 -1.33 12.76 16.72
C ILE A 672 -2.10 11.60 17.38
N ILE A 673 -2.77 10.75 16.58
CA ILE A 673 -3.46 9.56 17.09
C ILE A 673 -2.49 8.63 17.83
N LYS A 674 -1.30 8.42 17.28
CA LYS A 674 -0.27 7.58 17.89
C LYS A 674 0.16 8.13 19.25
N TYR A 675 0.36 9.44 19.38
CA TYR A 675 0.61 10.08 20.67
C TYR A 675 -0.56 9.93 21.64
N ARG A 676 -1.81 10.15 21.19
CA ARG A 676 -3.00 9.96 22.03
C ARG A 676 -3.14 8.53 22.55
N LYS A 677 -2.90 7.53 21.69
CA LYS A 677 -2.87 6.12 22.11
C LYS A 677 -1.78 5.88 23.16
N LYS A 678 -0.56 6.38 22.91
CA LYS A 678 0.57 6.24 23.84
C LYS A 678 0.29 6.89 25.18
N LEU A 679 -0.26 8.11 25.18
CA LEU A 679 -0.66 8.86 26.36
C LEU A 679 -1.68 8.08 27.19
N ARG A 680 -2.74 7.59 26.52
CA ARG A 680 -3.78 6.78 27.16
C ARG A 680 -3.21 5.50 27.77
N LEU A 681 -2.30 4.82 27.07
CA LEU A 681 -1.59 3.64 27.62
C LEU A 681 -0.76 4.00 28.86
N LEU A 682 -0.02 5.11 28.87
CA LEU A 682 0.77 5.50 30.04
C LEU A 682 -0.09 5.80 31.28
N ILE A 683 -1.34 6.22 31.08
CA ILE A 683 -2.29 6.47 32.16
C ILE A 683 -2.95 5.17 32.61
N GLU A 684 -3.33 4.28 31.70
CA GLU A 684 -4.18 3.12 32.01
C GLU A 684 -3.44 1.79 32.21
N LEU A 685 -2.20 1.63 31.72
CA LEU A 685 -1.46 0.37 31.79
C LEU A 685 -1.29 -0.10 33.23
N GLN A 686 -1.41 -1.42 33.44
CA GLN A 686 -1.29 -2.07 34.75
C GLN A 686 -2.25 -1.44 35.78
N HIS A 687 -3.51 -1.30 35.39
CA HIS A 687 -4.57 -0.72 36.23
C HIS A 687 -4.24 0.69 36.74
N GLY A 688 -3.53 1.47 35.92
CA GLY A 688 -3.14 2.84 36.24
C GLY A 688 -2.04 2.98 37.30
N LYS A 689 -1.30 1.89 37.60
CA LYS A 689 -0.19 1.88 38.57
C LYS A 689 0.79 3.03 38.40
N PHE A 690 1.10 3.41 37.17
CA PHE A 690 2.12 4.43 36.87
C PHE A 690 1.58 5.86 36.78
N LYS A 691 0.26 6.04 36.62
CA LYS A 691 -0.39 7.37 36.52
C LYS A 691 0.33 8.34 35.58
N GLY A 692 0.79 7.87 34.43
CA GLY A 692 1.51 8.71 33.46
C GLY A 692 2.96 9.07 33.84
N LYS A 693 3.60 8.33 34.75
CA LYS A 693 5.00 8.53 35.15
C LYS A 693 5.90 7.39 34.71
N CYS A 694 7.21 7.63 34.69
CA CYS A 694 8.20 6.58 34.53
C CYS A 694 8.10 5.56 35.68
N SER A 695 8.19 4.27 35.36
CA SER A 695 8.12 3.19 36.36
C SER A 695 9.32 3.13 37.31
N LYS A 696 10.41 3.85 37.02
CA LYS A 696 11.55 3.99 37.93
C LYS A 696 11.22 5.03 39.02
N SER A 697 11.22 4.60 40.29
CA SER A 697 10.78 5.39 41.45
C SER A 697 11.38 6.79 41.55
N ASN A 698 12.68 6.94 41.26
CA ASN A 698 13.41 8.21 41.42
C ASN A 698 13.46 9.02 40.13
N CYS A 699 12.64 8.68 39.13
CA CYS A 699 12.58 9.39 37.86
C CYS A 699 11.43 10.38 37.85
N SER A 700 11.73 11.66 37.63
CA SER A 700 10.75 12.74 37.57
C SER A 700 10.04 12.89 36.21
N THR A 701 10.34 12.03 35.23
CA THR A 701 9.72 12.09 33.89
C THR A 701 8.23 11.72 33.95
N ASP A 702 7.38 12.64 33.48
CA ASP A 702 5.92 12.49 33.40
C ASP A 702 5.41 12.69 31.94
N ILE A 703 4.10 12.54 31.71
CA ILE A 703 3.47 12.69 30.39
C ILE A 703 3.71 14.04 29.69
N SER A 704 4.18 15.10 30.37
CA SER A 704 4.62 16.32 29.66
C SER A 704 5.80 16.05 28.72
N GLN A 705 6.53 14.95 28.92
CA GLN A 705 7.60 14.46 28.06
C GLN A 705 7.18 13.19 27.29
N LEU A 706 5.93 13.09 26.86
CA LEU A 706 5.35 11.89 26.22
C LEU A 706 6.24 11.22 25.14
N PRO A 707 6.91 11.94 24.22
CA PRO A 707 7.84 11.32 23.26
C PRO A 707 8.98 10.53 23.93
N ALA A 708 9.41 10.94 25.12
CA ALA A 708 10.49 10.32 25.87
C ALA A 708 10.14 8.96 26.48
N PHE A 709 8.89 8.50 26.45
CA PHE A 709 8.55 7.17 26.96
C PHE A 709 8.82 6.04 25.96
N ASP A 710 9.18 4.88 26.49
CA ASP A 710 9.25 3.60 25.81
C ASP A 710 8.53 2.54 26.66
N PHE A 711 8.22 1.43 26.00
CA PHE A 711 7.58 0.25 26.58
C PHE A 711 8.65 -0.83 26.77
N HIS A 712 9.19 -0.93 27.99
CA HIS A 712 10.22 -1.88 28.37
C HIS A 712 9.60 -3.27 28.59
N HIS A 713 10.22 -4.30 28.03
CA HIS A 713 9.78 -5.69 28.20
C HIS A 713 10.76 -6.34 29.19
N PRO A 714 10.29 -6.74 30.39
CA PRO A 714 11.16 -7.38 31.39
C PRO A 714 11.71 -8.74 30.93
N SER A 715 10.96 -9.41 30.05
CA SER A 715 11.27 -10.71 29.46
C SER A 715 11.40 -10.59 27.93
N ASP A 716 11.50 -11.73 27.25
CA ASP A 716 11.59 -11.78 25.80
C ASP A 716 10.43 -11.06 25.11
N LYS A 717 10.80 -10.13 24.25
CA LYS A 717 9.89 -9.21 23.58
C LYS A 717 9.07 -9.93 22.52
N LYS A 718 7.81 -10.30 22.83
CA LYS A 718 6.86 -10.84 21.84
C LYS A 718 6.38 -9.75 20.89
N TYR A 719 6.03 -8.58 21.42
CA TYR A 719 5.49 -7.48 20.63
C TYR A 719 6.38 -6.23 20.69
N SER A 720 6.38 -5.44 19.62
CA SER A 720 7.04 -4.13 19.62
C SER A 720 6.01 -3.04 19.41
N TRP A 721 6.21 -1.88 20.04
CA TRP A 721 5.36 -0.70 19.84
C TRP A 721 5.08 -0.42 18.36
N THR A 722 6.11 -0.47 17.51
CA THR A 722 6.01 -0.24 16.07
C THR A 722 5.08 -1.25 15.37
N LYS A 723 5.05 -2.50 15.83
CA LYS A 723 4.16 -3.56 15.31
C LYS A 723 2.72 -3.39 15.82
N VAL A 724 2.53 -2.98 17.08
CA VAL A 724 1.20 -2.94 17.69
C VAL A 724 0.46 -1.61 17.49
N GLN A 725 1.14 -0.48 17.31
CA GLN A 725 0.53 0.86 17.25
C GLN A 725 -0.59 1.03 16.19
N LYS A 726 -0.58 0.19 15.14
CA LYS A 726 -1.61 0.17 14.09
C LYS A 726 -2.90 -0.57 14.50
N LYS A 727 -2.88 -1.37 15.57
CA LYS A 727 -4.04 -2.11 16.07
C LYS A 727 -5.03 -1.17 16.80
N ARG A 728 -6.23 -1.69 17.09
CA ARG A 728 -7.21 -1.01 17.96
C ARG A 728 -6.63 -0.86 19.37
N TYR A 729 -6.97 0.24 20.04
CA TYR A 729 -6.43 0.60 21.36
C TYR A 729 -6.52 -0.56 22.38
N GLN A 730 -7.71 -1.14 22.51
CA GLN A 730 -7.98 -2.24 23.45
C GLN A 730 -7.02 -3.42 23.23
N LYS A 731 -6.83 -3.83 21.98
CA LYS A 731 -5.90 -4.91 21.64
C LYS A 731 -4.44 -4.55 21.91
N ILE A 732 -4.05 -3.27 21.78
CA ILE A 732 -2.69 -2.84 22.11
C ILE A 732 -2.47 -2.99 23.63
N LYS A 733 -3.42 -2.53 24.43
CA LYS A 733 -3.35 -2.59 25.90
C LYS A 733 -3.21 -4.03 26.37
N GLU A 734 -4.09 -4.92 25.94
CA GLU A 734 -4.05 -6.36 26.25
C GLU A 734 -2.68 -6.98 25.96
N LEU A 735 -2.13 -6.74 24.75
CA LEU A 735 -0.84 -7.32 24.34
C LEU A 735 0.33 -6.79 25.18
N LEU A 736 0.31 -5.51 25.58
CA LEU A 736 1.36 -4.94 26.41
C LEU A 736 1.24 -5.38 27.88
N GLU A 737 0.02 -5.58 28.38
CA GLU A 737 -0.23 -6.10 29.74
C GLU A 737 0.15 -7.58 29.85
N GLU A 738 -0.16 -8.39 28.84
CA GLU A 738 0.29 -9.79 28.74
C GLU A 738 1.82 -9.91 28.76
N ASP A 739 2.52 -9.00 28.08
CA ASP A 739 3.99 -8.94 28.05
C ASP A 739 4.61 -8.35 29.33
N GLY A 740 3.80 -7.97 30.34
CA GLY A 740 4.28 -7.40 31.59
C GLY A 740 5.04 -6.08 31.41
N VAL A 741 4.70 -5.30 30.36
CA VAL A 741 5.46 -4.13 29.94
C VAL A 741 5.49 -3.04 31.01
N LEU A 742 6.66 -2.45 31.21
CA LEU A 742 6.87 -1.30 32.09
C LEU A 742 7.10 -0.02 31.27
N PRO A 743 6.38 1.08 31.53
CA PRO A 743 6.68 2.36 30.91
C PRO A 743 7.96 2.93 31.52
N LEU A 744 9.00 3.13 30.70
CA LEU A 744 10.24 3.78 31.11
C LEU A 744 10.50 4.98 30.21
N CYS A 745 11.05 6.07 30.77
CA CYS A 745 11.61 7.10 29.91
C CYS A 745 12.87 6.57 29.20
N ARG A 746 13.25 7.16 28.08
CA ARG A 746 14.39 6.75 27.24
C ARG A 746 15.70 6.76 28.01
N ASN A 747 15.90 7.66 28.97
CA ASN A 747 17.08 7.65 29.86
C ASN A 747 17.12 6.36 30.71
N CYS A 748 16.03 6.05 31.43
CA CYS A 748 15.96 4.84 32.25
C CYS A 748 15.97 3.56 31.40
N HIS A 749 15.37 3.60 30.21
CA HIS A 749 15.37 2.49 29.26
C HIS A 749 16.78 2.22 28.72
N ALA A 750 17.52 3.28 28.35
CA ALA A 750 18.91 3.15 27.91
C ALA A 750 19.79 2.51 28.99
N LEU A 751 19.66 2.94 30.25
CA LEU A 751 20.39 2.35 31.37
C LEU A 751 20.12 0.85 31.52
N LYS A 752 18.86 0.42 31.34
CA LYS A 752 18.49 -1.00 31.40
C LYS A 752 19.01 -1.84 30.23
N GLN A 753 19.19 -1.25 29.05
CA GLN A 753 19.63 -1.97 27.86
C GLN A 753 21.15 -2.09 27.71
N GLN A 754 21.93 -1.22 28.36
CA GLN A 754 23.38 -1.18 28.19
C GLN A 754 24.10 -2.09 29.18
N ILE A 755 23.90 -3.41 29.05
CA ILE A 755 24.47 -4.44 29.93
C ILE A 755 25.99 -4.26 30.08
N VAL A 756 26.73 -4.14 28.96
CA VAL A 756 28.19 -3.95 28.99
C VAL A 756 28.60 -2.64 29.68
N PHE A 757 27.79 -1.58 29.62
CA PHE A 757 28.12 -0.37 30.37
C PHE A 757 27.95 -0.60 31.87
N VAL A 758 26.86 -1.27 32.28
CA VAL A 758 26.56 -1.58 33.69
C VAL A 758 27.63 -2.50 34.29
N ASP A 759 27.96 -3.58 33.60
CA ASP A 759 28.99 -4.56 34.01
C ASP A 759 30.37 -3.91 34.22
N TYR A 760 30.67 -2.86 33.46
CA TYR A 760 31.97 -2.17 33.46
C TYR A 760 31.90 -0.73 33.95
N GLU A 761 30.82 -0.34 34.64
CA GLU A 761 30.58 1.06 35.02
C GLU A 761 31.71 1.59 35.89
N LYS A 762 32.18 0.79 36.86
CA LYS A 762 33.31 1.14 37.75
C LYS A 762 34.60 1.44 36.99
N LEU A 763 34.87 0.73 35.89
CA LEU A 763 36.02 1.01 35.03
C LEU A 763 35.77 2.27 34.20
N ILE A 764 34.65 2.32 33.50
CA ILE A 764 34.33 3.37 32.52
C ILE A 764 34.20 4.73 33.20
N LEU A 765 33.68 4.80 34.41
CA LEU A 765 33.49 6.03 35.19
C LEU A 765 34.63 6.30 36.19
N ASN A 766 35.71 5.52 36.19
CA ASN A 766 36.83 5.73 37.09
C ASN A 766 37.44 7.13 36.90
N LYS A 767 37.62 7.91 37.98
CA LYS A 767 38.26 9.23 37.92
C LYS A 767 39.71 9.20 37.43
N TYR A 768 40.39 8.07 37.62
CA TYR A 768 41.75 7.79 37.16
C TYR A 768 41.79 6.98 35.85
N LEU A 769 40.71 7.00 35.07
CA LEU A 769 40.67 6.31 33.79
C LEU A 769 41.68 6.90 32.80
N PHE A 770 41.74 8.24 32.75
CA PHE A 770 42.54 9.00 31.80
C PHE A 770 43.88 9.50 32.37
N LYS A 771 43.95 9.65 33.68
CA LYS A 771 45.14 10.08 34.43
C LYS A 771 45.43 9.08 35.55
N ASN A 772 46.69 8.81 35.85
CA ASN A 772 47.04 8.03 37.03
C ASN A 772 46.84 8.86 38.32
N LYS A 773 47.15 8.29 39.49
CA LYS A 773 47.01 8.98 40.78
C LYS A 773 47.93 10.21 40.90
N SER A 774 49.05 10.25 40.16
CA SER A 774 49.97 11.40 40.13
C SER A 774 49.55 12.48 39.13
N GLY A 775 48.39 12.34 38.45
CA GLY A 775 47.89 13.30 37.47
C GLY A 775 48.49 13.15 36.06
N ARG A 776 49.47 12.26 35.85
CA ARG A 776 50.06 11.95 34.54
C ARG A 776 49.03 11.24 33.66
N HIS A 777 48.93 11.67 32.40
CA HIS A 777 48.09 11.03 31.39
C HIS A 777 48.51 9.57 31.18
N LYS A 778 47.53 8.66 31.14
CA LYS A 778 47.79 7.26 30.82
C LYS A 778 48.06 7.09 29.34
N THR A 779 48.99 6.19 29.00
CA THR A 779 49.23 5.80 27.60
C THR A 779 48.11 4.90 27.08
N THR A 780 47.97 4.79 25.76
CA THR A 780 47.03 3.85 25.13
C THR A 780 47.28 2.41 25.57
N ILE A 781 48.54 2.04 25.83
CA ILE A 781 48.92 0.70 26.32
C ILE A 781 48.40 0.48 27.74
N GLU A 782 48.62 1.43 28.65
CA GLU A 782 48.16 1.36 30.05
C GLU A 782 46.63 1.27 30.14
N LEU A 783 45.93 2.04 29.30
CA LEU A 783 44.47 2.02 29.24
C LEU A 783 43.96 0.67 28.69
N ASN A 784 44.58 0.13 27.63
CA ASN A 784 44.25 -1.18 27.10
C ASN A 784 44.51 -2.31 28.11
N LYS A 785 45.60 -2.22 28.88
CA LYS A 785 45.91 -3.15 29.97
C LYS A 785 44.81 -3.10 31.04
N SER A 786 44.43 -1.90 31.48
CA SER A 786 43.34 -1.71 32.46
C SER A 786 42.00 -2.30 31.98
N ILE A 787 41.68 -2.16 30.68
CA ILE A 787 40.47 -2.75 30.08
C ILE A 787 40.55 -4.28 30.07
N ASN A 788 41.68 -4.85 29.64
CA ASN A 788 41.86 -6.30 29.61
C ASN A 788 41.76 -6.91 31.01
N GLU A 789 42.40 -6.30 32.01
CA GLU A 789 42.36 -6.75 33.40
C GLU A 789 40.93 -6.72 33.96
N ALA A 790 40.16 -5.66 33.67
CA ALA A 790 38.77 -5.58 34.09
C ALA A 790 37.90 -6.67 33.44
N ILE A 791 38.13 -6.98 32.16
CA ILE A 791 37.40 -8.05 31.46
C ILE A 791 37.70 -9.42 32.08
N LEU A 792 38.97 -9.71 32.36
CA LEU A 792 39.40 -10.98 32.95
C LEU A 792 38.89 -11.18 34.38
N LYS A 793 38.67 -10.10 35.13
CA LYS A 793 38.17 -10.15 36.53
C LYS A 793 36.64 -10.22 36.62
N HIS A 794 35.90 -10.13 35.52
CA HIS A 794 34.43 -10.07 35.57
C HIS A 794 33.81 -11.47 35.77
N PRO A 795 33.06 -11.73 36.87
CA PRO A 795 32.66 -13.09 37.27
C PRO A 795 31.87 -13.88 36.22
N HIS A 796 30.88 -13.24 35.57
CA HIS A 796 29.98 -13.91 34.61
C HIS A 796 30.56 -14.08 33.20
N LEU A 797 31.77 -13.57 32.96
CA LEU A 797 32.38 -13.67 31.65
C LEU A 797 33.07 -15.01 31.46
N LYS A 798 33.66 -15.60 32.49
CA LYS A 798 34.42 -16.86 32.40
C LYS A 798 33.66 -17.93 31.59
N ASP A 799 32.39 -18.14 31.92
CA ASP A 799 31.52 -19.14 31.25
C ASP A 799 31.18 -18.80 29.78
N ARG A 800 31.16 -17.51 29.42
CA ARG A 800 30.95 -17.06 28.03
C ARG A 800 32.25 -17.05 27.23
N LEU A 801 33.38 -16.79 27.90
CA LEU A 801 34.71 -16.75 27.32
C LEU A 801 35.16 -18.11 26.79
N GLU A 802 34.81 -19.18 27.50
CA GLU A 802 35.09 -20.56 27.07
C GLU A 802 34.33 -20.95 25.79
N LYS A 803 33.23 -20.24 25.48
CA LYS A 803 32.32 -20.59 24.37
C LYS A 803 32.50 -19.72 23.12
N ASP A 804 32.98 -18.48 23.24
CA ASP A 804 33.11 -17.56 22.10
C ASP A 804 34.23 -16.52 22.27
N SER A 805 35.37 -16.74 21.62
CA SER A 805 36.50 -15.80 21.62
C SER A 805 36.17 -14.48 20.92
N GLN A 806 35.19 -14.44 20.01
CA GLN A 806 34.75 -13.21 19.34
C GLN A 806 34.00 -12.28 20.30
N TYR A 807 33.39 -12.84 21.36
CA TYR A 807 32.69 -12.07 22.39
C TYR A 807 33.63 -11.13 23.16
N ILE A 808 34.86 -11.55 23.49
CA ILE A 808 35.88 -10.66 24.12
C ILE A 808 36.14 -9.45 23.26
N GLY A 809 36.39 -9.70 21.97
CA GLY A 809 36.67 -8.65 21.00
C GLY A 809 35.54 -7.63 20.97
N HIS A 810 34.29 -8.11 20.97
CA HIS A 810 33.09 -7.27 21.02
C HIS A 810 32.97 -6.46 22.33
N VAL A 811 33.14 -7.08 23.50
CA VAL A 811 33.04 -6.40 24.80
C VAL A 811 34.12 -5.32 24.93
N LYS A 812 35.37 -5.66 24.63
CA LYS A 812 36.50 -4.71 24.64
C LYS A 812 36.25 -3.52 23.74
N TYR A 813 35.71 -3.77 22.55
CA TYR A 813 35.33 -2.74 21.60
C TYR A 813 34.22 -1.83 22.12
N MET A 814 33.18 -2.40 22.75
CA MET A 814 32.10 -1.62 23.37
C MET A 814 32.61 -0.74 24.51
N ILE A 815 33.47 -1.26 25.40
CA ILE A 815 34.11 -0.50 26.48
C ILE A 815 34.89 0.69 25.90
N LYS A 816 35.73 0.47 24.88
CA LYS A 816 36.47 1.56 24.22
C LYS A 816 35.53 2.63 23.64
N SER A 817 34.43 2.21 23.02
CA SER A 817 33.43 3.16 22.51
C SER A 817 32.84 4.01 23.63
N TRP A 818 32.57 3.44 24.80
CA TRP A 818 32.08 4.18 25.97
C TRP A 818 33.11 5.15 26.52
N ILE A 819 34.37 4.74 26.60
CA ILE A 819 35.48 5.60 27.05
C ILE A 819 35.63 6.81 26.13
N ARG A 820 35.60 6.60 24.80
CA ARG A 820 35.66 7.72 23.84
C ARG A 820 34.44 8.64 23.96
N LYS A 821 33.25 8.07 24.13
CA LYS A 821 32.02 8.83 24.36
C LYS A 821 32.13 9.70 25.62
N ARG A 822 32.64 9.14 26.72
CA ARG A 822 32.91 9.84 27.98
C ARG A 822 33.88 11.00 27.76
N ALA A 823 35.03 10.73 27.16
CA ALA A 823 36.07 11.74 26.93
C ALA A 823 35.53 12.94 26.15
N ILE A 824 34.79 12.69 25.07
CA ILE A 824 34.15 13.75 24.27
C ILE A 824 33.10 14.51 25.08
N THR A 825 32.25 13.80 25.82
CA THR A 825 31.18 14.41 26.62
C THR A 825 31.76 15.31 27.72
N GLU A 826 32.78 14.84 28.44
CA GLU A 826 33.46 15.60 29.49
C GLU A 826 34.18 16.83 28.92
N GLN A 827 34.94 16.67 27.84
CA GLN A 827 35.73 17.76 27.25
C GLN A 827 34.87 18.87 26.64
N PHE A 828 33.82 18.52 25.89
CA PHE A 828 33.04 19.50 25.14
C PHE A 828 31.79 20.00 25.87
N TYR A 829 31.24 19.19 26.76
CA TYR A 829 29.91 19.44 27.35
C TYR A 829 29.89 19.29 28.88
N GLY A 830 31.06 19.19 29.53
CA GLY A 830 31.17 19.07 30.98
C GLY A 830 30.53 17.79 31.53
N GLY A 831 30.44 16.73 30.72
CA GLY A 831 29.93 15.42 31.15
C GLY A 831 28.42 15.34 31.31
N LYS A 832 27.65 16.32 30.79
CA LYS A 832 26.21 16.40 31.02
C LYS A 832 25.42 16.79 29.76
N CYS A 833 24.14 16.47 29.76
CA CYS A 833 23.16 16.95 28.79
C CYS A 833 23.06 18.48 28.89
N ILE A 834 23.23 19.17 27.75
CA ILE A 834 23.22 20.64 27.73
C ILE A 834 21.87 21.25 28.14
N ASN A 835 20.78 20.49 28.06
CA ASN A 835 19.43 21.00 28.36
C ASN A 835 18.97 20.75 29.80
N CYS A 836 19.06 19.49 30.25
CA CYS A 836 18.51 19.09 31.56
C CYS A 836 19.57 18.73 32.60
N GLY A 837 20.87 18.73 32.25
CA GLY A 837 21.94 18.42 33.18
C GLY A 837 22.11 16.93 33.53
N GLU A 838 21.35 16.03 32.92
CA GLU A 838 21.55 14.57 33.06
C GLU A 838 23.02 14.19 32.81
N THR A 839 23.61 13.41 33.71
CA THR A 839 25.03 13.02 33.70
C THR A 839 25.24 11.55 33.36
N ASN A 840 24.17 10.74 33.32
CA ASN A 840 24.32 9.32 33.04
C ASN A 840 24.79 9.08 31.61
N LEU A 841 26.05 8.70 31.45
CA LEU A 841 26.73 8.49 30.16
C LEU A 841 25.98 7.54 29.21
N SER A 842 25.33 6.51 29.76
CA SER A 842 24.55 5.54 28.96
C SER A 842 23.39 6.20 28.22
N SER A 843 22.82 7.26 28.80
CA SER A 843 21.70 8.02 28.25
C SER A 843 22.12 9.17 27.33
N LEU A 844 23.37 9.64 27.41
CA LEU A 844 23.85 10.76 26.59
C LEU A 844 23.96 10.38 25.11
N THR A 845 23.76 11.31 24.19
CA THR A 845 23.82 11.11 22.75
C THR A 845 24.16 12.42 22.05
N PHE A 846 24.64 12.35 20.82
CA PHE A 846 25.03 13.52 20.03
C PHE A 846 23.94 13.84 19.01
N HIS A 847 23.30 14.99 19.17
CA HIS A 847 22.29 15.51 18.26
C HIS A 847 22.93 16.43 17.24
N HIS A 848 22.60 16.26 15.97
CA HIS A 848 23.09 17.15 14.91
C HIS A 848 22.14 18.33 14.83
N VAL A 849 22.58 19.53 15.20
CA VAL A 849 21.70 20.70 15.13
C VAL A 849 21.34 21.04 13.70
N ASN A 850 22.26 20.79 12.76
CA ASN A 850 22.00 20.87 11.33
C ASN A 850 21.95 19.45 10.68
N PRO A 851 20.76 18.92 10.36
CA PRO A 851 20.61 17.61 9.74
C PRO A 851 21.31 17.46 8.38
N GLU A 852 21.57 18.56 7.65
CA GLU A 852 22.23 18.53 6.35
C GLU A 852 23.74 18.28 6.45
N LYS A 853 24.33 18.63 7.59
CA LYS A 853 25.75 18.39 7.89
C LYS A 853 26.02 16.97 8.39
N LYS A 854 24.97 16.19 8.69
CA LYS A 854 25.05 14.81 9.16
C LYS A 854 25.75 13.91 8.14
N LYS A 855 26.99 13.53 8.44
CA LYS A 855 27.82 12.68 7.58
C LYS A 855 28.30 11.47 8.33
N ASP A 856 29.00 11.68 9.43
CA ASP A 856 29.88 10.67 9.98
C ASP A 856 29.63 10.38 11.46
N ILE A 857 29.14 11.34 12.26
CA ILE A 857 28.88 11.11 13.69
C ILE A 857 27.65 10.20 13.88
N SER A 858 27.95 8.94 14.21
CA SER A 858 27.00 7.89 14.56
C SER A 858 27.57 7.06 15.71
N SER A 859 26.80 6.13 16.28
CA SER A 859 27.35 5.17 17.25
C SER A 859 28.58 4.42 16.70
N GLU A 860 28.61 4.17 15.38
CA GLU A 860 29.73 3.56 14.67
C GLU A 860 30.97 4.46 14.58
N ALA A 861 30.82 5.78 14.67
CA ALA A 861 31.96 6.71 14.68
C ALA A 861 32.81 6.52 15.92
N PHE A 862 32.18 6.40 17.10
CA PHE A 862 32.85 6.18 18.39
C PHE A 862 33.64 4.87 18.44
N ARG A 863 33.34 3.97 17.51
CA ARG A 863 34.01 2.70 17.37
C ARG A 863 35.25 2.80 16.47
N LYS A 864 35.17 3.59 15.40
CA LYS A 864 36.18 3.69 14.34
C LYS A 864 37.20 4.80 14.53
N TYR A 865 36.81 5.93 15.09
CA TYR A 865 37.62 7.13 15.12
C TYR A 865 38.31 7.32 16.47
N SER A 866 39.50 7.94 16.43
CA SER A 866 40.20 8.43 17.62
C SER A 866 39.43 9.59 18.26
N ILE A 867 39.78 9.97 19.49
CA ILE A 867 39.08 11.04 20.21
C ILE A 867 39.30 12.38 19.47
N LYS A 868 40.51 12.64 18.99
CA LYS A 868 40.83 13.83 18.18
C LYS A 868 39.97 13.91 16.92
N LYS A 869 39.86 12.80 16.18
CA LYS A 869 39.05 12.76 14.96
C LYS A 869 37.55 12.89 15.24
N LEU A 870 37.06 12.32 16.34
CA LEU A 870 35.66 12.49 16.79
C LEU A 870 35.36 13.94 17.13
N ALA A 871 36.24 14.59 17.88
CA ALA A 871 36.11 15.98 18.26
C ALA A 871 36.01 16.92 17.04
N ILE A 872 36.91 16.75 16.06
CA ILE A 872 36.88 17.52 14.80
C ILE A 872 35.52 17.35 14.10
N LYS A 873 35.04 16.10 13.98
CA LYS A 873 33.77 15.82 13.32
C LYS A 873 32.57 16.39 14.10
N ILE A 874 32.60 16.36 15.43
CA ILE A 874 31.55 16.94 16.28
C ILE A 874 31.42 18.44 16.05
N ILE A 875 32.55 19.15 15.94
CA ILE A 875 32.58 20.58 15.63
C ILE A 875 32.06 20.81 14.20
N GLN A 876 32.61 20.10 13.22
CA GLN A 876 32.26 20.26 11.80
C GLN A 876 30.77 19.96 11.50
N GLU A 877 30.20 18.98 12.19
CA GLU A 877 28.81 18.56 12.02
C GLU A 877 27.85 19.27 13.00
N GLU A 878 28.32 20.25 13.77
CA GLU A 878 27.53 21.02 14.76
C GLU A 878 26.72 20.11 15.69
N CYS A 879 27.39 19.09 16.21
CA CYS A 879 26.80 18.16 17.16
C CYS A 879 26.73 18.78 18.55
N ILE A 880 25.67 18.50 19.31
CA ILE A 880 25.52 18.87 20.73
C ILE A 880 25.22 17.63 21.58
N CYS A 881 25.58 17.65 22.87
CA CYS A 881 25.31 16.53 23.77
C CYS A 881 23.95 16.64 24.48
N LEU A 882 23.06 15.69 24.24
CA LEU A 882 21.74 15.58 24.87
C LEU A 882 21.56 14.23 25.53
N CYS A 883 20.77 14.13 26.60
CA CYS A 883 20.28 12.84 27.05
C CYS A 883 19.22 12.28 26.10
N ALA A 884 18.95 10.98 26.19
CA ALA A 884 18.02 10.28 25.29
C ALA A 884 16.61 10.86 25.33
N ASN A 885 16.14 11.33 26.51
CA ASN A 885 14.87 12.04 26.64
C ASN A 885 14.88 13.37 25.87
N CYS A 886 15.86 14.24 26.10
CA CYS A 886 15.97 15.53 25.41
C CYS A 886 16.15 15.34 23.90
N HIS A 887 16.94 14.35 23.48
CA HIS A 887 17.18 14.04 22.06
C HIS A 887 15.90 13.66 21.32
N ILE A 888 15.05 12.79 21.89
CA ILE A 888 13.80 12.42 21.21
C ILE A 888 12.77 13.55 21.25
N LEU A 889 12.79 14.38 22.31
CA LEU A 889 11.88 15.52 22.40
C LEU A 889 12.18 16.57 21.33
N ILE A 890 13.45 16.88 21.05
CA ILE A 890 13.78 17.84 19.98
C ILE A 890 13.36 17.34 18.59
N GLU A 891 13.44 16.03 18.35
CA GLU A 891 13.01 15.42 17.08
C GLU A 891 11.47 15.32 16.96
N ALA A 892 10.74 15.42 18.07
CA ALA A 892 9.29 15.27 18.13
C ALA A 892 8.53 16.58 17.84
N THR A 893 8.78 17.19 16.68
CA THR A 893 8.15 18.48 16.29
C THR A 893 6.63 18.44 16.31
N ILE A 894 6.02 17.33 15.85
CA ILE A 894 4.56 17.15 15.87
C ILE A 894 4.02 17.18 17.31
N PHE A 895 4.74 16.62 18.27
CA PHE A 895 4.31 16.65 19.67
C PHE A 895 4.32 18.07 20.23
N ARG A 896 5.38 18.84 19.90
CA ARG A 896 5.48 20.26 20.26
C ARG A 896 4.32 21.07 19.66
N GLU A 897 4.14 20.99 18.35
CA GLU A 897 3.18 21.81 17.59
C GLU A 897 1.71 21.45 17.88
N HIS A 898 1.44 20.20 18.27
CA HIS A 898 0.07 19.70 18.48
C HIS A 898 -0.18 19.18 19.90
N SER A 899 0.55 19.70 20.89
CA SER A 899 0.40 19.29 22.28
C SER A 899 -1.03 19.48 22.79
N GLU A 900 -1.68 20.59 22.47
CA GLU A 900 -3.09 20.86 22.83
C GLU A 900 -4.05 19.78 22.31
N GLU A 901 -3.89 19.36 21.06
CA GLU A 901 -4.74 18.32 20.48
C GLU A 901 -4.44 16.94 21.07
N ILE A 902 -3.18 16.68 21.40
CA ILE A 902 -2.74 15.42 22.00
C ILE A 902 -3.27 15.29 23.43
N PHE A 903 -3.28 16.36 24.22
CA PHE A 903 -3.77 16.38 25.60
C PHE A 903 -5.27 16.68 25.72
N ARG A 904 -6.03 16.73 24.60
CA ARG A 904 -7.44 17.15 24.58
C ARG A 904 -8.32 16.44 25.62
N ASP A 905 -8.10 15.15 25.85
CA ASP A 905 -8.94 14.32 26.74
C ASP A 905 -8.29 14.11 28.13
N VAL A 906 -7.21 14.83 28.45
CA VAL A 906 -6.52 14.71 29.73
C VAL A 906 -7.00 15.81 30.68
N GLU A 907 -7.32 15.41 31.90
CA GLU A 907 -7.65 16.35 32.96
C GLU A 907 -6.46 17.29 33.24
N ASN A 908 -6.72 18.58 33.44
CA ASN A 908 -5.68 19.61 33.55
C ASN A 908 -4.78 19.74 32.30
N LYS A 909 -5.31 19.55 31.08
CA LYS A 909 -4.56 19.66 29.82
C LYS A 909 -3.71 20.94 29.73
N ASP A 910 -4.22 22.08 30.20
CA ASP A 910 -3.55 23.39 30.08
C ASP A 910 -2.24 23.41 30.89
N LYS A 911 -2.20 22.73 32.03
CA LYS A 911 -0.98 22.54 32.83
C LYS A 911 0.09 21.79 32.05
N TYR A 912 -0.28 20.72 31.34
CA TYR A 912 0.66 19.93 30.55
C TYR A 912 1.13 20.66 29.30
N VAL A 913 0.22 21.33 28.58
CA VAL A 913 0.56 22.17 27.42
C VAL A 913 1.53 23.28 27.83
N ARG A 914 1.27 23.98 28.95
CA ARG A 914 2.19 25.00 29.49
C ARG A 914 3.57 24.42 29.81
N LYS A 915 3.63 23.25 30.46
CA LYS A 915 4.92 22.56 30.73
C LYS A 915 5.68 22.22 29.45
N VAL A 916 4.98 21.75 28.42
CA VAL A 916 5.58 21.43 27.11
C VAL A 916 6.19 22.68 26.48
N ASN A 917 5.44 23.79 26.43
CA ASN A 917 5.91 25.04 25.84
C ASN A 917 7.14 25.60 26.58
N LEU A 918 7.08 25.68 27.91
CA LEU A 918 8.20 26.11 28.75
C LEU A 918 9.45 25.24 28.56
N PHE A 919 9.26 23.91 28.42
CA PHE A 919 10.36 23.01 28.14
C PHE A 919 11.04 23.34 26.81
N TYR A 920 10.28 23.50 25.72
CA TYR A 920 10.85 23.76 24.39
C TYR A 920 11.49 25.15 24.28
N GLU A 921 10.93 26.17 24.93
CA GLU A 921 11.53 27.51 24.99
C GLU A 921 12.90 27.48 25.67
N LYS A 922 12.97 26.89 26.87
CA LYS A 922 14.24 26.70 27.59
C LYS A 922 15.23 25.88 26.75
N PHE A 923 14.74 24.86 26.07
CA PHE A 923 15.57 23.96 25.28
C PHE A 923 16.18 24.67 24.06
N THR A 924 15.41 25.46 23.32
CA THR A 924 15.92 26.25 22.19
C THR A 924 17.03 27.21 22.63
N LYS A 925 16.85 27.92 23.76
CA LYS A 925 17.88 28.81 24.33
C LYS A 925 19.17 28.04 24.69
N ASN A 926 19.03 26.89 25.34
CA ASN A 926 20.18 26.07 25.73
C ASN A 926 20.98 25.55 24.52
N ILE A 927 20.31 25.20 23.42
CA ILE A 927 20.97 24.76 22.18
C ILE A 927 21.77 25.88 21.55
N GLN A 928 21.19 27.08 21.45
CA GLN A 928 21.89 28.25 20.90
C GLN A 928 23.14 28.58 21.73
N ASN A 929 23.01 28.59 23.05
CA ASN A 929 24.14 28.81 23.95
C ASN A 929 25.24 27.75 23.76
N ALA A 930 24.87 26.47 23.71
CA ALA A 930 25.83 25.38 23.53
C ALA A 930 26.54 25.42 22.17
N LEU A 931 25.83 25.81 21.10
CA LEU A 931 26.44 26.00 19.78
C LEU A 931 27.45 27.15 19.79
N ASN A 932 27.10 28.28 20.41
CA ASN A 932 28.01 29.41 20.54
C ASN A 932 29.27 29.02 21.33
N THR A 933 29.11 28.30 22.46
CA THR A 933 30.25 27.75 23.21
C THR A 933 31.10 26.80 22.37
N LEU A 934 30.48 25.90 21.60
CA LEU A 934 31.20 24.94 20.75
C LEU A 934 32.02 25.65 19.67
N LEU A 935 31.44 26.66 19.01
CA LEU A 935 32.12 27.45 17.97
C LEU A 935 33.27 28.27 18.55
N ASN A 936 33.06 28.93 19.69
CA ASN A 936 34.12 29.71 20.35
C ASN A 936 35.28 28.82 20.79
N ASN A 937 34.99 27.63 21.31
CA ASN A 937 36.04 26.69 21.75
C ASN A 937 36.83 26.10 20.57
N SER A 938 36.27 26.05 19.37
CA SER A 938 36.95 25.46 18.20
C SER A 938 38.25 26.18 17.81
N GLN A 939 38.47 27.41 18.28
CA GLN A 939 39.64 28.23 17.97
C GLN A 939 40.85 28.01 18.88
N GLY A 940 40.74 27.23 19.97
CA GLY A 940 41.84 27.06 20.92
C GLY A 940 41.84 25.78 21.76
N PHE A 941 40.90 24.85 21.54
CA PHE A 941 40.78 23.66 22.39
C PHE A 941 41.86 22.61 22.06
N GLN A 942 42.80 22.39 22.98
CA GLN A 942 43.71 21.23 22.91
C GLN A 942 42.93 19.95 23.18
N ILE A 943 42.60 19.20 22.11
CA ILE A 943 41.95 17.91 22.23
C ILE A 943 42.97 16.88 22.72
N ILE A 944 42.75 16.36 23.93
CA ILE A 944 43.58 15.31 24.51
C ILE A 944 43.13 13.97 23.93
N ASP A 945 43.98 13.32 23.14
CA ASP A 945 43.72 11.97 22.61
C ASP A 945 44.29 10.91 23.55
N TYR A 946 43.39 10.19 24.23
CA TYR A 946 43.75 9.17 25.21
C TYR A 946 43.92 7.76 24.60
N LEU A 947 43.67 7.59 23.29
CA LEU A 947 43.52 6.28 22.67
C LEU A 947 44.16 6.16 21.28
N ASP A 948 45.03 7.09 20.88
CA ASP A 948 45.65 6.98 19.57
C ASP A 948 46.65 5.81 19.54
N ARG A 949 46.73 5.13 18.40
CA ARG A 949 47.81 4.16 18.18
C ARG A 949 49.08 4.98 18.13
N GLU A 950 50.09 4.61 18.92
CA GLU A 950 51.45 5.01 18.61
C GLU A 950 51.67 4.65 17.13
N SER A 951 51.75 5.67 16.29
CA SER A 951 52.36 5.57 14.98
C SER A 951 53.78 5.10 15.26
N LYS A 952 54.03 3.82 14.99
CA LYS A 952 55.36 3.40 14.57
C LYS A 952 55.72 4.15 13.31
#